data_AF-A0A8J7XSD1-F1
#
_entry.id   AF-A0A8J7XSD1-F1
#
_cell.length_a   1.000
_cell.length_b   1.000
_cell.length_c   1.000
_cell.angle_alpha   90.00
_cell.angle_beta   90.00
_cell.angle_gamma   90.00
#
_symmetry.space_group_name_H-M   'P 1'
#
loop_
_entity.id
_entity.type
_entity.pdbx_description
1 polymer ?
#
loop_
_entity_poly.entity_id
_entity_poly.type
_entity_poly.pdbx_seq_one_letter_code
_entity_poly.pdbx_strand_id
1 'polypeptide(L)'
;MAAILVFIGQAEFGKQTNYGPILLLVLFGLILSVIGFLIVVATVLGYDHYITDIVMIVYHWDKMEFYKHPGKPVRFSAVHRWFYELATALFVALFIYYANHKFNWPVIAFIVFVFIELLYQLRLKKYFRNSWYFTGILRNLPPMAYEITFAILITSLLYCMSPELGSFTPFHEYMFWPILAFFATLAFFGVLCRLRWKKYFQERWRFTGILKNDFEGRYRNQWDKWFKNPKFREKITGDAKKRKVRDFIKAFSPDSLTDVRWQNVSSDEMCELGKMAANLLRGKKIVLGADSRKNSHEMLRAFKKGYEKNKGKVADCGNHCTTPMIEYLGRKYALPAVMITASHLDETWQGIKITPEPEKKAEDEREKVKAGNRRKKALEDYVASFSKEDFKNLSLAVDYFEGSVARMFPEIAKRKGILISRAEELNAEMSGDYSLFPSLSPDPTIPENLGFVIKIMKTDDSELGVAFDGDGDRYVIILKRGKTVKAIDPVLFTAISAMYYEEPGIFVLDPFVVPAEKAVKAVKSREHDVVRVNRGRPNMIRTILNLKYKGKKVHKGVEGSYHTFDSKDFDDGIRQFLEFCRYYGKGIDIEEAKNLIGCDYTLEMRVECKDDELFREVTRKLVELYKKEKDVDTSDGVWVRDSFVMRQSSRENVVSFLFYGEDPRKEMERVRDVILPIYPQLAEDLERRFNIMEGQKKELYW
;
A
#
# COMPACT_ATOMS: atom_id res chain seq x y z
N MET A 1 20.63 -39.55 22.57
CA MET A 1 21.28 -40.89 22.50
C MET A 1 21.89 -41.31 23.83
N ALA A 2 22.77 -40.53 24.47
CA ALA A 2 23.39 -40.90 25.75
C ALA A 2 22.36 -41.24 26.86
N ALA A 3 21.31 -40.42 27.05
CA ALA A 3 20.25 -40.72 28.02
C ALA A 3 19.44 -41.99 27.70
N ILE A 4 19.30 -42.33 26.41
CA ILE A 4 18.61 -43.56 25.96
C ILE A 4 19.51 -44.77 26.22
N LEU A 5 20.83 -44.65 25.99
CA LEU A 5 21.80 -45.70 26.28
C LEU A 5 21.96 -45.94 27.80
N VAL A 6 21.89 -44.88 28.61
CA VAL A 6 21.85 -44.97 30.09
C VAL A 6 20.57 -45.65 30.56
N PHE A 7 19.41 -45.33 29.97
CA PHE A 7 18.13 -45.97 30.30
C PHE A 7 18.07 -47.44 29.85
N ILE A 8 18.68 -47.78 28.70
CA ILE A 8 18.85 -49.17 28.23
C ILE A 8 19.83 -49.93 29.13
N GLY A 9 20.87 -49.28 29.65
CA GLY A 9 21.82 -49.87 30.60
C GLY A 9 21.26 -50.09 32.02
N GLN A 10 20.22 -49.35 32.40
CA GLN A 10 19.53 -49.49 33.70
C GLN A 10 18.32 -50.43 33.68
N ALA A 11 17.85 -50.84 32.49
CA ALA A 11 16.78 -51.81 32.36
C ALA A 11 17.34 -53.22 32.53
N GLU A 12 17.16 -53.84 33.70
CA GLU A 12 17.52 -55.25 33.91
C GLU A 12 16.77 -56.14 32.91
N PHE A 13 17.53 -56.80 32.03
CA PHE A 13 17.02 -57.74 31.03
C PHE A 13 16.56 -59.04 31.70
N GLY A 14 15.37 -59.03 32.29
CA GLY A 14 14.82 -60.17 33.01
C GLY A 14 13.29 -60.19 33.04
N LYS A 15 12.72 -61.00 32.15
CA LYS A 15 11.32 -61.45 32.06
C LYS A 15 10.27 -60.47 31.50
N GLN A 16 9.66 -60.93 30.41
CA GLN A 16 8.51 -60.38 29.67
C GLN A 16 8.52 -58.85 29.50
N THR A 17 9.64 -58.34 29.00
CA THR A 17 9.70 -56.96 28.54
C THR A 17 8.93 -56.87 27.24
N ASN A 18 7.74 -56.27 27.27
CA ASN A 18 6.98 -56.01 26.06
C ASN A 18 7.80 -55.01 25.22
N TYR A 19 8.32 -55.45 24.08
CA TYR A 19 9.27 -54.66 23.28
C TYR A 19 8.62 -53.45 22.60
N GLY A 20 7.29 -53.34 22.58
CA GLY A 20 6.54 -52.27 21.92
C GLY A 20 6.91 -50.84 22.40
N PRO A 21 6.83 -50.53 23.70
CA PRO A 21 7.20 -49.21 24.23
C PRO A 21 8.68 -48.87 24.04
N ILE A 22 9.57 -49.86 24.17
CA ILE A 22 11.01 -49.69 23.94
C ILE A 22 11.26 -49.38 22.46
N LEU A 23 10.60 -50.11 21.54
CA LEU A 23 10.70 -49.88 20.11
C LEU A 23 10.12 -48.50 19.72
N LEU A 24 9.04 -48.06 20.37
CA LEU A 24 8.45 -46.74 20.15
C LEU A 24 9.35 -45.60 20.65
N LEU A 25 9.97 -45.77 21.83
CA LEU A 25 10.94 -44.83 22.40
C LEU A 25 12.22 -44.77 21.55
N VAL A 26 12.67 -45.91 21.04
CA VAL A 26 13.80 -45.99 20.11
C VAL A 26 13.45 -45.31 18.80
N LEU A 27 12.27 -45.55 18.21
CA LEU A 27 11.82 -44.87 16.98
C LEU A 27 11.66 -43.36 17.18
N PHE A 28 11.10 -42.93 18.30
CA PHE A 28 10.94 -41.51 18.63
C PHE A 28 12.30 -40.84 18.85
N GLY A 29 13.21 -41.52 19.54
CA GLY A 29 14.61 -41.10 19.69
C GLY A 29 15.36 -41.03 18.35
N LEU A 30 15.09 -41.96 17.43
CA LEU A 30 15.68 -42.01 16.09
C LEU A 30 15.18 -40.85 15.21
N ILE A 31 13.88 -40.55 15.27
CA ILE A 31 13.27 -39.42 14.58
C ILE A 31 13.85 -38.10 15.10
N LEU A 32 13.97 -37.94 16.41
CA LEU A 32 14.56 -36.75 17.03
C LEU A 32 16.06 -36.59 16.71
N SER A 33 16.80 -37.69 16.58
CA SER A 33 18.23 -37.65 16.24
C SER A 33 18.46 -37.39 14.74
N VAL A 34 17.60 -37.88 13.84
CA VAL A 34 17.63 -37.49 12.42
C VAL A 34 17.29 -36.01 12.25
N ILE A 35 16.28 -35.51 12.97
CA ILE A 35 15.94 -34.08 12.98
C ILE A 35 17.09 -33.26 13.55
N GLY A 36 17.70 -33.68 14.65
CA GLY A 36 18.87 -33.03 15.24
C GLY A 36 20.10 -33.02 14.33
N PHE A 37 20.38 -34.12 13.63
CA PHE A 37 21.48 -34.24 12.67
C PHE A 37 21.29 -33.31 11.46
N LEU A 38 20.07 -33.25 10.92
CA LEU A 38 19.73 -32.34 9.82
C LEU A 38 19.86 -30.86 10.23
N ILE A 39 19.54 -30.55 11.49
CA ILE A 39 19.73 -29.20 12.06
C ILE A 39 21.22 -28.87 12.19
N VAL A 40 22.07 -29.80 12.68
CA VAL A 40 23.52 -29.59 12.80
C VAL A 40 24.19 -29.43 11.44
N VAL A 41 23.86 -30.28 10.46
CA VAL A 41 24.36 -30.18 9.08
C VAL A 41 23.92 -28.87 8.42
N ALA A 42 22.67 -28.46 8.63
CA ALA A 42 22.19 -27.17 8.14
C ALA A 42 22.92 -25.99 8.81
N THR A 43 23.30 -26.11 10.09
CA THR A 43 24.02 -25.05 10.82
C THR A 43 25.48 -24.93 10.40
N VAL A 44 26.19 -26.06 10.19
CA VAL A 44 27.59 -26.08 9.75
C VAL A 44 27.74 -25.57 8.30
N LEU A 45 26.71 -25.76 7.47
CA LEU A 45 26.70 -25.32 6.08
C LEU A 45 26.01 -23.95 5.84
N GLY A 46 25.53 -23.28 6.89
CA GLY A 46 24.95 -21.93 6.83
C GLY A 46 23.51 -21.84 6.29
N TYR A 47 22.72 -22.91 6.41
CA TYR A 47 21.34 -23.03 5.89
C TYR A 47 20.27 -22.85 6.98
N ASP A 48 20.23 -21.69 7.63
CA ASP A 48 19.39 -21.40 8.80
C ASP A 48 17.86 -21.45 8.56
N HIS A 49 17.43 -21.50 7.30
CA HIS A 49 16.02 -21.49 6.88
C HIS A 49 15.33 -22.84 7.11
N TYR A 50 16.04 -23.97 6.96
CA TYR A 50 15.47 -25.32 7.17
C TYR A 50 15.13 -25.62 8.63
N ILE A 51 15.84 -25.01 9.57
CA ILE A 51 15.58 -25.13 11.02
C ILE A 51 14.23 -24.45 11.37
N THR A 52 13.89 -23.38 10.67
CA THR A 52 12.64 -22.61 10.89
C THR A 52 11.41 -23.38 10.41
N ASP A 53 11.54 -24.13 9.31
CA ASP A 53 10.45 -24.91 8.73
C ASP A 53 10.10 -26.16 9.57
N ILE A 54 11.11 -26.84 10.13
CA ILE A 54 10.92 -27.98 11.04
C ILE A 54 10.14 -27.57 12.30
N VAL A 55 10.42 -26.38 12.85
CA VAL A 55 9.75 -25.84 14.04
C VAL A 55 8.31 -25.38 13.74
N MET A 56 8.06 -24.84 12.55
CA MET A 56 6.72 -24.42 12.11
C MET A 56 5.75 -25.60 11.89
N ILE A 57 6.26 -26.74 11.39
CA ILE A 57 5.48 -27.97 11.20
C ILE A 57 4.99 -28.52 12.56
N VAL A 58 5.83 -28.43 13.59
CA VAL A 58 5.48 -28.87 14.95
C VAL A 58 4.49 -27.90 15.63
N TYR A 59 4.54 -26.60 15.28
CA TYR A 59 3.76 -25.53 15.93
C TYR A 59 2.31 -25.35 15.41
N HIS A 60 2.00 -25.77 14.18
CA HIS A 60 0.68 -25.56 13.54
C HIS A 60 -0.11 -26.84 13.25
N TRP A 61 0.24 -27.94 13.92
CA TRP A 61 -0.27 -29.30 13.69
C TRP A 61 -1.80 -29.48 13.93
N ASP A 62 -2.42 -28.63 14.76
CA ASP A 62 -3.85 -28.68 15.15
C ASP A 62 -4.84 -28.17 14.08
N LYS A 63 -4.42 -27.24 13.21
CA LYS A 63 -5.35 -26.42 12.40
C LYS A 63 -5.59 -26.87 10.96
N MET A 64 -5.32 -28.14 10.62
CA MET A 64 -5.38 -28.61 9.23
C MET A 64 -6.75 -29.19 8.83
N GLU A 65 -7.77 -28.33 8.71
CA GLU A 65 -8.92 -28.54 7.79
C GLU A 65 -8.72 -27.74 6.50
N PHE A 66 -7.87 -28.20 5.57
CA PHE A 66 -7.86 -27.80 4.16
C PHE A 66 -6.85 -28.75 3.48
N TYR A 67 -7.24 -29.80 2.75
CA TYR A 67 -7.80 -29.73 1.40
C TYR A 67 -8.81 -30.85 1.12
N LYS A 68 -10.09 -30.48 0.92
CA LYS A 68 -10.98 -31.14 -0.05
C LYS A 68 -10.37 -30.92 -1.45
N HIS A 69 -10.09 -32.03 -2.14
CA HIS A 69 -9.43 -32.22 -3.45
C HIS A 69 -10.09 -31.49 -4.67
N PRO A 70 -9.60 -31.57 -5.96
CA PRO A 70 -8.53 -32.40 -6.58
C PRO A 70 -7.57 -31.72 -7.61
N GLY A 71 -6.37 -32.28 -7.83
CA GLY A 71 -5.37 -31.81 -8.83
C GLY A 71 -4.16 -32.74 -9.12
N LYS A 72 -3.30 -33.06 -8.13
CA LYS A 72 -2.27 -34.17 -7.99
C LYS A 72 -1.18 -34.36 -9.09
N PRO A 73 -0.06 -35.14 -8.90
CA PRO A 73 0.52 -35.83 -7.71
C PRO A 73 1.99 -35.41 -7.38
N VAL A 74 2.49 -35.46 -6.14
CA VAL A 74 3.31 -36.58 -5.58
C VAL A 74 2.89 -36.86 -4.13
N ARG A 75 2.83 -38.15 -3.81
CA ARG A 75 2.20 -38.76 -2.63
C ARG A 75 2.95 -38.47 -1.33
N PHE A 76 2.53 -37.46 -0.57
CA PHE A 76 2.81 -37.43 0.89
C PHE A 76 1.54 -37.37 1.75
N SER A 77 0.35 -37.37 1.15
CA SER A 77 -0.91 -37.27 1.92
C SER A 77 -1.37 -38.58 2.56
N ALA A 78 -0.94 -39.74 2.04
CA ALA A 78 -1.34 -41.04 2.58
C ALA A 78 -0.50 -41.45 3.79
N VAL A 79 0.83 -41.23 3.75
CA VAL A 79 1.76 -41.61 4.82
C VAL A 79 1.57 -40.76 6.07
N HIS A 80 1.36 -39.45 5.93
CA HIS A 80 1.14 -38.54 7.07
C HIS A 80 -0.24 -38.71 7.70
N ARG A 81 -1.27 -38.98 6.88
CA ARG A 81 -2.59 -39.33 7.38
C ARG A 81 -2.58 -40.69 8.10
N TRP A 82 -1.87 -41.67 7.55
CA TRP A 82 -1.59 -42.94 8.25
C TRP A 82 -0.86 -42.73 9.57
N PHE A 83 0.16 -41.88 9.59
CA PHE A 83 0.93 -41.59 10.80
C PHE A 83 0.08 -40.92 11.89
N TYR A 84 -0.81 -40.00 11.50
CA TYR A 84 -1.74 -39.35 12.41
C TYR A 84 -2.85 -40.28 12.89
N GLU A 85 -3.50 -41.03 11.99
CA GLU A 85 -4.53 -42.02 12.33
C GLU A 85 -3.96 -43.12 13.24
N LEU A 86 -2.70 -43.53 13.01
CA LEU A 86 -1.97 -44.48 13.85
C LEU A 86 -1.61 -43.89 15.22
N ALA A 87 -1.15 -42.64 15.29
CA ALA A 87 -0.81 -41.97 16.56
C ALA A 87 -2.05 -41.71 17.43
N THR A 88 -3.16 -41.28 16.82
CA THR A 88 -4.44 -41.09 17.51
C THR A 88 -5.03 -42.42 17.96
N ALA A 89 -4.98 -43.48 17.13
CA ALA A 89 -5.41 -44.81 17.54
C ALA A 89 -4.57 -45.40 18.68
N LEU A 90 -3.23 -45.21 18.65
CA LEU A 90 -2.32 -45.60 19.73
C LEU A 90 -2.62 -44.82 21.03
N PHE A 91 -2.94 -43.54 20.94
CA PHE A 91 -3.27 -42.71 22.10
C PHE A 91 -4.62 -43.08 22.71
N VAL A 92 -5.64 -43.34 21.89
CA VAL A 92 -6.96 -43.82 22.35
C VAL A 92 -6.84 -45.22 22.96
N ALA A 93 -6.03 -46.10 22.38
CA ALA A 93 -5.74 -47.42 22.94
C ALA A 93 -5.00 -47.32 24.30
N LEU A 94 -4.02 -46.42 24.42
CA LEU A 94 -3.33 -46.12 25.69
C LEU A 94 -4.30 -45.56 26.74
N PHE A 95 -5.17 -44.63 26.35
CA PHE A 95 -6.16 -44.04 27.25
C PHE A 95 -7.18 -45.07 27.74
N ILE A 96 -7.72 -45.92 26.85
CA ILE A 96 -8.64 -47.01 27.21
C ILE A 96 -7.93 -48.07 28.07
N TYR A 97 -6.68 -48.40 27.76
CA TYR A 97 -5.85 -49.34 28.53
C TYR A 97 -5.59 -48.84 29.95
N TYR A 98 -5.22 -47.56 30.13
CA TYR A 98 -4.99 -46.97 31.44
C TYR A 98 -6.29 -46.68 32.21
N ALA A 99 -7.39 -46.33 31.53
CA ALA A 99 -8.70 -46.14 32.16
C ALA A 99 -9.29 -47.47 32.70
N ASN A 100 -9.01 -48.60 32.04
CA ASN A 100 -9.47 -49.93 32.48
C ASN A 100 -8.55 -50.63 33.49
N HIS A 101 -7.33 -50.14 33.72
CA HIS A 101 -6.36 -50.74 34.65
C HIS A 101 -6.12 -49.87 35.89
N LYS A 102 -7.23 -49.51 36.57
CA LYS A 102 -7.34 -48.95 37.93
C LYS A 102 -6.04 -48.31 38.45
N PHE A 103 -5.58 -47.17 37.91
CA PHE A 103 -4.51 -46.42 38.56
C PHE A 103 -4.53 -44.90 38.30
N ASN A 104 -4.25 -44.20 39.40
CA ASN A 104 -3.84 -42.83 39.60
C ASN A 104 -4.71 -41.70 39.00
N TRP A 105 -5.71 -41.31 39.79
CA TRP A 105 -6.50 -40.08 39.63
C TRP A 105 -5.69 -38.81 39.32
N PRO A 106 -4.43 -38.61 39.80
CA PRO A 106 -3.60 -37.46 39.41
C PRO A 106 -3.18 -37.48 37.94
N VAL A 107 -2.96 -38.66 37.35
CA VAL A 107 -2.62 -38.80 35.92
C VAL A 107 -3.87 -38.56 35.07
N ILE A 108 -5.02 -39.07 35.51
CA ILE A 108 -6.31 -38.78 34.89
C ILE A 108 -6.65 -37.28 35.01
N ALA A 109 -6.41 -36.66 36.16
CA ALA A 109 -6.61 -35.23 36.39
C ALA A 109 -5.65 -34.37 35.56
N PHE A 110 -4.40 -34.81 35.37
CA PHE A 110 -3.45 -34.15 34.48
C PHE A 110 -3.86 -34.26 33.01
N ILE A 111 -4.35 -35.44 32.58
CA ILE A 111 -4.87 -35.64 31.21
C ILE A 111 -6.16 -34.83 31.00
N VAL A 112 -7.06 -34.76 31.98
CA VAL A 112 -8.27 -33.93 31.96
C VAL A 112 -7.93 -32.44 32.00
N PHE A 113 -6.91 -32.02 32.74
CA PHE A 113 -6.40 -30.65 32.76
C PHE A 113 -5.80 -30.25 31.41
N VAL A 114 -4.97 -31.11 30.80
CA VAL A 114 -4.43 -30.91 29.44
C VAL A 114 -5.56 -30.88 28.41
N PHE A 115 -6.61 -31.68 28.58
CA PHE A 115 -7.78 -31.68 27.71
C PHE A 115 -8.67 -30.43 27.88
N ILE A 116 -8.89 -29.95 29.11
CA ILE A 116 -9.61 -28.70 29.41
C ILE A 116 -8.81 -27.49 28.92
N GLU A 117 -7.48 -27.51 29.07
CA GLU A 117 -6.60 -26.46 28.57
C GLU A 117 -6.57 -26.48 27.03
N LEU A 118 -6.59 -27.65 26.38
CA LEU A 118 -6.83 -27.77 24.93
C LEU A 118 -8.18 -27.16 24.52
N LEU A 119 -9.26 -27.46 25.25
CA LEU A 119 -10.60 -26.93 24.97
C LEU A 119 -10.71 -25.41 25.20
N TYR A 120 -9.97 -24.86 26.17
CA TYR A 120 -9.91 -23.41 26.47
C TYR A 120 -9.05 -22.65 25.44
N GLN A 121 -7.89 -23.21 25.06
CA GLN A 121 -7.01 -22.67 24.01
C GLN A 121 -7.69 -22.66 22.63
N LEU A 122 -8.63 -23.57 22.39
CA LEU A 122 -9.48 -23.59 21.18
C LEU A 122 -10.58 -22.51 21.15
N ARG A 123 -10.71 -21.63 22.17
CA ARG A 123 -11.71 -20.55 22.27
C ARG A 123 -13.11 -20.96 21.75
N LEU A 124 -13.83 -21.77 22.51
CA LEU A 124 -15.29 -21.95 22.36
C LEU A 124 -16.10 -20.68 22.74
N LYS A 125 -15.58 -19.47 22.46
CA LYS A 125 -16.31 -18.20 22.59
C LYS A 125 -17.52 -18.09 21.65
N LYS A 126 -17.61 -18.96 20.63
CA LYS A 126 -18.71 -18.94 19.67
C LYS A 126 -19.88 -19.87 20.04
N TYR A 127 -19.67 -20.87 20.91
CA TYR A 127 -20.70 -21.87 21.22
C TYR A 127 -21.54 -21.59 22.48
N PHE A 128 -21.04 -20.80 23.43
CA PHE A 128 -21.78 -20.48 24.67
C PHE A 128 -22.33 -19.05 24.72
N ARG A 129 -22.76 -18.52 23.57
CA ARG A 129 -23.29 -17.15 23.47
C ARG A 129 -24.73 -16.99 23.99
N ASN A 130 -25.40 -18.09 24.38
CA ASN A 130 -26.82 -18.08 24.80
C ASN A 130 -27.10 -18.57 26.23
N SER A 131 -26.10 -18.75 27.11
CA SER A 131 -26.38 -19.05 28.54
C SER A 131 -26.00 -17.87 29.43
N TRP A 132 -27.00 -17.09 29.84
CA TRP A 132 -26.86 -15.93 30.72
C TRP A 132 -26.34 -16.28 32.14
N TYR A 133 -26.38 -17.55 32.54
CA TYR A 133 -26.07 -17.96 33.91
C TYR A 133 -24.55 -18.07 34.19
N PHE A 134 -23.72 -18.35 33.18
CA PHE A 134 -22.30 -18.68 33.38
C PHE A 134 -21.32 -17.51 33.17
N THR A 135 -21.73 -16.46 32.45
CA THR A 135 -20.85 -15.30 32.16
C THR A 135 -20.74 -14.29 33.30
N GLY A 136 -21.62 -14.36 34.32
CA GLY A 136 -21.60 -13.46 35.47
C GLY A 136 -20.58 -13.84 36.55
N ILE A 137 -20.36 -15.14 36.78
CA ILE A 137 -19.53 -15.64 37.89
C ILE A 137 -18.03 -15.54 37.56
N LEU A 138 -17.63 -15.80 36.30
CA LEU A 138 -16.22 -15.82 35.89
C LEU A 138 -15.62 -14.43 35.62
N ARG A 139 -16.44 -13.39 35.48
CA ARG A 139 -15.96 -12.03 35.15
C ARG A 139 -15.47 -11.24 36.36
N ASN A 140 -15.78 -11.71 37.58
CA ASN A 140 -15.50 -11.02 38.84
C ASN A 140 -14.48 -11.76 39.73
N LEU A 141 -13.79 -12.79 39.24
CA LEU A 141 -12.67 -13.40 39.98
C LEU A 141 -11.38 -12.58 39.76
N PRO A 142 -10.77 -11.99 40.80
CA PRO A 142 -9.55 -11.22 40.65
C PRO A 142 -8.37 -12.11 40.21
N PRO A 143 -7.38 -11.59 39.45
CA PRO A 143 -6.22 -12.36 38.96
C PRO A 143 -5.43 -13.09 40.05
N MET A 144 -5.49 -12.59 41.28
CA MET A 144 -4.78 -13.14 42.44
C MET A 144 -5.30 -14.54 42.86
N ALA A 145 -6.56 -14.89 42.56
CA ALA A 145 -7.10 -16.22 42.87
C ALA A 145 -6.49 -17.35 42.01
N TYR A 146 -6.08 -17.03 40.78
CA TYR A 146 -5.41 -17.99 39.88
C TYR A 146 -3.96 -18.24 40.28
N GLU A 147 -3.26 -17.22 40.77
CA GLU A 147 -1.86 -17.31 41.20
C GLU A 147 -1.73 -18.06 42.54
N ILE A 148 -2.68 -17.86 43.46
CA ILE A 148 -2.75 -18.61 44.72
C ILE A 148 -3.05 -20.10 44.45
N THR A 149 -3.94 -20.41 43.49
CA THR A 149 -4.31 -21.79 43.18
C THR A 149 -3.21 -22.54 42.42
N PHE A 150 -2.48 -21.87 41.52
CA PHE A 150 -1.34 -22.45 40.80
C PHE A 150 -0.12 -22.65 41.72
N ALA A 151 0.09 -21.74 42.67
CA ALA A 151 1.10 -21.90 43.71
C ALA A 151 0.78 -23.08 44.64
N ILE A 152 -0.46 -23.19 45.13
CA ILE A 152 -0.90 -24.34 45.96
C ILE A 152 -0.71 -25.66 45.20
N LEU A 153 -1.02 -25.72 43.90
CA LEU A 153 -0.89 -26.93 43.07
C LEU A 153 0.59 -27.35 42.90
N ILE A 154 1.50 -26.40 42.70
CA ILE A 154 2.95 -26.69 42.58
C ILE A 154 3.54 -27.07 43.94
N THR A 155 3.12 -26.42 45.03
CA THR A 155 3.59 -26.78 46.39
C THR A 155 3.09 -28.16 46.80
N SER A 156 1.84 -28.53 46.45
CA SER A 156 1.32 -29.88 46.67
C SER A 156 1.99 -30.95 45.80
N LEU A 157 2.32 -30.65 44.54
CA LEU A 157 3.08 -31.55 43.66
C LEU A 157 4.52 -31.75 44.15
N LEU A 158 5.19 -30.69 44.62
CA LEU A 158 6.53 -30.77 45.19
C LEU A 158 6.54 -31.50 46.54
N TYR A 159 5.48 -31.36 47.35
CA TYR A 159 5.28 -32.14 48.58
C TYR A 159 5.08 -33.64 48.29
N CYS A 160 4.33 -33.99 47.24
CA CYS A 160 4.16 -35.39 46.80
C CYS A 160 5.41 -36.00 46.13
N MET A 161 6.36 -35.16 45.72
CA MET A 161 7.61 -35.59 45.09
C MET A 161 8.83 -35.51 46.02
N SER A 162 8.65 -35.13 47.29
CA SER A 162 9.70 -35.23 48.30
C SER A 162 9.60 -36.58 49.01
N PRO A 163 10.45 -37.58 48.71
CA PRO A 163 10.82 -38.55 49.74
C PRO A 163 11.64 -37.73 50.77
N GLU A 164 11.60 -37.89 52.08
CA GLU A 164 11.78 -39.13 52.84
C GLU A 164 11.31 -38.84 54.28
N LEU A 165 10.32 -39.59 54.79
CA LEU A 165 10.10 -39.65 56.24
C LEU A 165 11.15 -40.59 56.83
N GLY A 166 12.29 -39.99 57.17
CA GLY A 166 13.45 -40.68 57.73
C GLY A 166 14.55 -39.78 58.29
N SER A 167 14.18 -38.83 59.18
CA SER A 167 15.03 -38.18 60.21
C SER A 167 16.13 -37.13 59.88
N PHE A 168 15.94 -35.95 60.51
CA PHE A 168 16.87 -34.98 61.15
C PHE A 168 17.67 -33.89 60.36
N THR A 169 17.39 -32.62 60.76
CA THR A 169 18.21 -31.35 60.75
C THR A 169 18.53 -30.63 59.43
N PRO A 170 18.92 -29.32 59.46
CA PRO A 170 18.22 -28.13 59.94
C PRO A 170 17.88 -27.13 58.80
N PHE A 171 17.08 -26.11 59.14
CA PHE A 171 16.28 -25.21 58.30
C PHE A 171 17.01 -24.31 57.25
N HIS A 172 18.29 -24.52 56.93
CA HIS A 172 19.07 -23.58 56.11
C HIS A 172 19.42 -24.02 54.68
N GLU A 173 19.23 -25.27 54.28
CA GLU A 173 19.57 -25.72 52.91
C GLU A 173 18.36 -25.85 51.97
N TYR A 174 17.14 -25.89 52.52
CA TYR A 174 15.94 -26.19 51.74
C TYR A 174 15.20 -24.96 51.18
N MET A 175 15.54 -23.75 51.64
CA MET A 175 15.09 -22.52 50.96
C MET A 175 16.03 -22.06 49.85
N PHE A 176 17.24 -22.61 49.78
CA PHE A 176 18.24 -22.15 48.80
C PHE A 176 17.79 -22.44 47.37
N TRP A 177 17.24 -23.63 47.10
CA TRP A 177 16.81 -24.02 45.76
C TRP A 177 15.52 -23.37 45.26
N PRO A 178 14.47 -23.17 46.08
CA PRO A 178 13.30 -22.39 45.68
C PRO A 178 13.60 -20.91 45.46
N ILE A 179 14.47 -20.30 46.29
CA ILE A 179 14.89 -18.91 46.14
C ILE A 179 15.83 -18.75 44.94
N LEU A 180 16.75 -19.71 44.72
CA LEU A 180 17.59 -19.74 43.52
C LEU A 180 16.77 -19.99 42.25
N ALA A 181 15.72 -20.82 42.31
CA ALA A 181 14.77 -21.01 41.21
C ALA A 181 13.92 -19.74 40.98
N PHE A 182 13.52 -19.02 42.02
CA PHE A 182 12.83 -17.73 41.92
C PHE A 182 13.72 -16.65 41.26
N PHE A 183 14.98 -16.52 41.68
CA PHE A 183 15.94 -15.58 41.09
C PHE A 183 16.45 -16.01 39.70
N ALA A 184 16.59 -17.32 39.42
CA ALA A 184 16.89 -17.84 38.09
C ALA A 184 15.70 -17.65 37.13
N THR A 185 14.46 -17.70 37.63
CA THR A 185 13.26 -17.40 36.85
C THR A 185 13.15 -15.90 36.55
N LEU A 186 13.48 -15.00 37.50
CA LEU A 186 13.61 -13.56 37.28
C LEU A 186 14.75 -13.20 36.31
N ALA A 187 15.89 -13.90 36.37
CA ALA A 187 17.02 -13.72 35.45
C ALA A 187 16.69 -14.27 34.04
N PHE A 188 15.99 -15.40 33.95
CA PHE A 188 15.50 -15.97 32.70
C PHE A 188 14.38 -15.10 32.09
N PHE A 189 13.53 -14.46 32.91
CA PHE A 189 12.58 -13.43 32.47
C PHE A 189 13.28 -12.13 32.03
N GLY A 190 14.36 -11.72 32.70
CA GLY A 190 15.21 -10.60 32.28
C GLY A 190 15.90 -10.84 30.94
N VAL A 191 16.33 -12.09 30.68
CA VAL A 191 16.85 -12.53 29.37
C VAL A 191 15.73 -12.67 28.34
N LEU A 192 14.55 -13.17 28.70
CA LEU A 192 13.36 -13.19 27.83
C LEU A 192 12.84 -11.79 27.51
N CYS A 193 12.99 -10.79 28.38
CA CYS A 193 12.67 -9.38 28.12
C CYS A 193 13.72 -8.74 27.18
N ARG A 194 15.01 -9.05 27.34
CA ARG A 194 16.08 -8.64 26.39
C ARG A 194 15.95 -9.36 25.03
N LEU A 195 15.50 -10.62 25.00
CA LEU A 195 15.26 -11.39 23.77
C LEU A 195 13.90 -11.05 23.14
N ARG A 196 12.87 -10.68 23.91
CA ARG A 196 11.60 -10.12 23.41
C ARG A 196 11.81 -8.75 22.77
N TRP A 197 12.74 -7.91 23.25
CA TRP A 197 13.04 -6.63 22.59
C TRP A 197 13.75 -6.79 21.23
N LYS A 198 14.52 -7.87 21.00
CA LYS A 198 15.06 -8.18 19.66
C LYS A 198 14.03 -8.88 18.75
N LYS A 199 13.17 -9.74 19.32
CA LYS A 199 12.17 -10.52 18.58
C LYS A 199 10.91 -9.72 18.24
N TYR A 200 10.50 -8.74 19.06
CA TYR A 200 9.43 -7.78 18.74
C TYR A 200 9.82 -6.80 17.62
N PHE A 201 11.13 -6.52 17.46
CA PHE A 201 11.66 -5.78 16.31
C PHE A 201 11.84 -6.66 15.06
N GLN A 202 12.14 -7.96 15.17
CA GLN A 202 12.23 -8.88 14.01
C GLN A 202 10.87 -9.40 13.53
N GLU A 203 9.87 -9.56 14.40
CA GLU A 203 8.50 -9.95 14.03
C GLU A 203 7.79 -8.85 13.23
N ARG A 204 8.12 -7.57 13.49
CA ARG A 204 7.74 -6.42 12.65
C ARG A 204 8.38 -6.45 11.25
N TRP A 205 9.51 -7.13 11.09
CA TRP A 205 10.20 -7.34 9.80
C TRP A 205 9.82 -8.65 9.08
N ARG A 206 9.34 -9.68 9.79
CA ARG A 206 8.77 -10.90 9.18
C ARG A 206 7.31 -10.72 8.74
N PHE A 207 6.54 -9.85 9.40
CA PHE A 207 5.19 -9.49 8.95
C PHE A 207 5.22 -8.63 7.66
N THR A 208 6.24 -7.77 7.50
CA THR A 208 6.53 -7.10 6.23
C THR A 208 7.11 -8.06 5.16
N GLY A 209 7.76 -9.16 5.56
CA GLY A 209 8.22 -10.23 4.65
C GLY A 209 7.11 -11.17 4.12
N ILE A 210 6.03 -11.37 4.88
CA ILE A 210 4.86 -12.17 4.45
C ILE A 210 4.00 -11.38 3.42
N LEU A 211 3.89 -10.06 3.57
CA LEU A 211 3.32 -9.18 2.52
C LEU A 211 4.19 -9.14 1.26
N LYS A 212 5.51 -9.29 1.42
CA LYS A 212 6.47 -9.35 0.31
C LYS A 212 6.41 -10.68 -0.45
N ASN A 213 6.25 -11.82 0.22
CA ASN A 213 6.21 -13.14 -0.42
C ASN A 213 4.89 -13.49 -1.14
N ASP A 214 3.75 -12.89 -0.76
CA ASP A 214 2.49 -13.10 -1.49
C ASP A 214 2.43 -12.27 -2.79
N PHE A 215 3.14 -11.14 -2.84
CA PHE A 215 3.41 -10.38 -4.08
C PHE A 215 4.55 -11.00 -4.92
N GLU A 216 5.55 -11.63 -4.30
CA GLU A 216 6.72 -12.16 -5.01
C GLU A 216 6.62 -13.65 -5.40
N GLY A 217 5.72 -14.49 -4.87
CA GLY A 217 5.73 -15.94 -5.13
C GLY A 217 4.80 -16.44 -6.25
N ARG A 218 3.54 -16.00 -6.26
CA ARG A 218 2.54 -16.42 -7.27
C ARG A 218 2.74 -15.72 -8.62
N TYR A 219 3.26 -14.51 -8.58
CA TYR A 219 3.61 -13.74 -9.76
C TYR A 219 4.91 -14.27 -10.36
N ARG A 220 6.01 -14.27 -9.61
CA ARG A 220 7.33 -14.70 -10.10
C ARG A 220 7.41 -16.10 -10.72
N ASN A 221 6.57 -17.06 -10.30
CA ASN A 221 6.50 -18.38 -10.96
C ASN A 221 5.78 -18.38 -12.32
N GLN A 222 4.75 -17.53 -12.52
CA GLN A 222 4.19 -17.28 -13.85
C GLN A 222 5.18 -16.48 -14.72
N TRP A 223 5.93 -15.61 -14.09
CA TRP A 223 6.90 -14.73 -14.73
C TRP A 223 8.14 -15.49 -15.22
N ASP A 224 8.64 -16.40 -14.39
CA ASP A 224 9.70 -17.33 -14.75
C ASP A 224 9.26 -18.24 -15.89
N LYS A 225 7.99 -18.66 -15.94
CA LYS A 225 7.45 -19.40 -17.09
C LYS A 225 7.44 -18.58 -18.38
N TRP A 226 7.24 -17.27 -18.34
CA TRP A 226 7.31 -16.43 -19.53
C TRP A 226 8.74 -16.17 -19.98
N PHE A 227 9.63 -15.82 -19.05
CA PHE A 227 11.04 -15.65 -19.38
C PHE A 227 11.73 -16.97 -19.74
N LYS A 228 11.22 -18.12 -19.28
CA LYS A 228 11.68 -19.45 -19.71
C LYS A 228 11.03 -19.91 -21.02
N ASN A 229 10.02 -19.20 -21.56
CA ASN A 229 9.45 -19.52 -22.88
C ASN A 229 10.43 -19.05 -23.98
N PRO A 230 11.06 -19.98 -24.73
CA PRO A 230 12.08 -19.63 -25.72
C PRO A 230 11.53 -18.73 -26.82
N LYS A 231 10.28 -18.95 -27.26
CA LYS A 231 9.59 -18.14 -28.28
C LYS A 231 9.28 -16.71 -27.82
N PHE A 232 9.13 -16.49 -26.51
CA PHE A 232 8.94 -15.15 -25.94
C PHE A 232 10.27 -14.42 -25.79
N ARG A 233 11.35 -15.14 -25.40
CA ARG A 233 12.72 -14.59 -25.36
C ARG A 233 13.23 -14.19 -26.74
N GLU A 234 13.03 -15.03 -27.76
CA GLU A 234 13.38 -14.74 -29.16
C GLU A 234 12.69 -13.49 -29.69
N LYS A 235 11.47 -13.20 -29.22
CA LYS A 235 10.71 -12.04 -29.68
C LYS A 235 11.10 -10.72 -29.01
N ILE A 236 11.88 -10.76 -27.92
CA ILE A 236 12.26 -9.61 -27.07
C ILE A 236 13.78 -9.38 -27.13
N THR A 237 14.43 -9.72 -28.24
CA THR A 237 15.88 -9.58 -28.41
C THR A 237 16.29 -8.12 -28.63
N GLY A 238 16.47 -7.40 -27.51
CA GLY A 238 17.10 -6.07 -27.40
C GLY A 238 17.15 -5.65 -25.94
N ASP A 239 18.27 -5.10 -25.45
CA ASP A 239 18.43 -4.79 -24.02
C ASP A 239 17.49 -3.68 -23.52
N ALA A 240 17.15 -2.72 -24.38
CA ALA A 240 16.10 -1.74 -24.10
C ALA A 240 14.73 -2.38 -23.92
N LYS A 241 14.37 -3.33 -24.81
CA LYS A 241 13.09 -4.06 -24.77
C LYS A 241 12.98 -4.93 -23.52
N LYS A 242 14.07 -5.60 -23.12
CA LYS A 242 14.13 -6.36 -21.85
C LYS A 242 13.94 -5.47 -20.63
N ARG A 243 14.48 -4.24 -20.64
CA ARG A 243 14.31 -3.27 -19.55
C ARG A 243 12.85 -2.83 -19.43
N LYS A 244 12.21 -2.38 -20.52
CA LYS A 244 10.79 -1.99 -20.51
C LYS A 244 9.89 -3.12 -20.00
N VAL A 245 10.13 -4.33 -20.49
CA VAL A 245 9.42 -5.53 -20.04
C VAL A 245 9.63 -5.73 -18.54
N ARG A 246 10.87 -5.71 -18.03
CA ARG A 246 11.17 -5.82 -16.59
C ARG A 246 10.52 -4.70 -15.75
N ASP A 247 10.41 -3.49 -16.27
CA ASP A 247 9.82 -2.37 -15.52
C ASP A 247 8.30 -2.49 -15.45
N PHE A 248 7.65 -2.81 -16.58
CA PHE A 248 6.22 -3.17 -16.60
C PHE A 248 5.93 -4.27 -15.59
N ILE A 249 6.87 -5.18 -15.51
CA ILE A 249 6.80 -6.36 -14.70
C ILE A 249 6.86 -6.05 -13.21
N LYS A 250 7.85 -5.27 -12.79
CA LYS A 250 8.03 -4.85 -11.41
C LYS A 250 6.87 -4.00 -10.91
N ALA A 251 6.34 -3.14 -11.78
CA ALA A 251 5.16 -2.33 -11.47
C ALA A 251 3.85 -3.15 -11.52
N PHE A 252 3.93 -4.33 -12.14
CA PHE A 252 2.91 -5.35 -12.38
C PHE A 252 2.42 -6.10 -11.13
N SER A 253 1.34 -5.69 -10.46
CA SER A 253 0.52 -6.64 -9.68
C SER A 253 -0.97 -6.56 -10.06
N PRO A 254 -1.66 -7.70 -10.31
CA PRO A 254 -3.07 -7.73 -10.74
C PRO A 254 -4.05 -7.10 -9.76
N ASP A 255 -3.65 -6.99 -8.50
CA ASP A 255 -4.45 -6.40 -7.42
C ASP A 255 -3.93 -5.00 -7.06
N SER A 256 -2.93 -4.48 -7.79
CA SER A 256 -2.32 -3.17 -7.57
C SER A 256 -2.67 -2.18 -8.67
N LEU A 257 -2.80 -0.91 -8.28
CA LEU A 257 -2.78 0.19 -9.23
C LEU A 257 -1.39 0.31 -9.84
N THR A 258 -1.32 0.31 -11.17
CA THR A 258 -0.06 0.38 -11.93
C THR A 258 -0.05 1.62 -12.82
N ASP A 259 1.09 2.28 -12.94
CA ASP A 259 1.35 3.41 -13.84
C ASP A 259 2.80 3.30 -14.31
N VAL A 260 3.01 2.93 -15.58
CA VAL A 260 4.33 2.72 -16.18
C VAL A 260 4.42 3.42 -17.51
N ARG A 261 5.57 4.04 -17.78
CA ARG A 261 5.78 4.90 -18.94
C ARG A 261 7.17 4.62 -19.53
N TRP A 262 7.28 4.76 -20.84
CA TRP A 262 8.54 4.64 -21.57
C TRP A 262 8.55 5.59 -22.76
N GLN A 263 9.74 6.03 -23.12
CA GLN A 263 9.96 6.76 -24.37
C GLN A 263 9.98 5.79 -25.55
N ASN A 264 9.53 6.28 -26.72
CA ASN A 264 9.68 5.64 -28.02
C ASN A 264 9.23 4.17 -28.01
N VAL A 265 8.03 3.90 -27.47
CA VAL A 265 7.43 2.56 -27.46
C VAL A 265 6.92 2.23 -28.86
N SER A 266 7.32 1.07 -29.39
CA SER A 266 6.82 0.60 -30.68
C SER A 266 5.51 -0.19 -30.54
N SER A 267 4.77 -0.31 -31.63
CA SER A 267 3.54 -1.13 -31.67
C SER A 267 3.79 -2.59 -31.34
N ASP A 268 4.93 -3.15 -31.73
CA ASP A 268 5.27 -4.53 -31.39
C ASP A 268 5.56 -4.69 -29.90
N GLU A 269 6.23 -3.72 -29.28
CA GLU A 269 6.41 -3.70 -27.81
C GLU A 269 5.06 -3.60 -27.10
N MET A 270 4.20 -2.68 -27.51
CA MET A 270 2.87 -2.49 -26.93
C MET A 270 1.96 -3.72 -27.10
N CYS A 271 2.07 -4.43 -28.23
CA CYS A 271 1.39 -5.70 -28.46
C CYS A 271 1.88 -6.81 -27.52
N GLU A 272 3.18 -6.89 -27.24
CA GLU A 272 3.68 -7.83 -26.23
C GLU A 272 3.19 -7.44 -24.83
N LEU A 273 3.21 -6.16 -24.46
CA LEU A 273 2.64 -5.68 -23.19
C LEU A 273 1.15 -6.05 -23.05
N GLY A 274 0.38 -5.97 -24.13
CA GLY A 274 -1.02 -6.43 -24.18
C GLY A 274 -1.18 -7.91 -23.84
N LYS A 275 -0.35 -8.79 -24.43
CA LYS A 275 -0.37 -10.23 -24.10
C LYS A 275 -0.01 -10.49 -22.65
N MET A 276 0.98 -9.76 -22.15
CA MET A 276 1.43 -9.84 -20.77
C MET A 276 0.31 -9.45 -19.81
N ALA A 277 -0.32 -8.30 -20.04
CA ALA A 277 -1.47 -7.85 -19.26
C ALA A 277 -2.61 -8.88 -19.27
N ALA A 278 -2.93 -9.49 -20.43
CA ALA A 278 -3.96 -10.53 -20.51
C ALA A 278 -3.65 -11.74 -19.64
N ASN A 279 -2.40 -12.20 -19.59
CA ASN A 279 -2.03 -13.29 -18.71
C ASN A 279 -2.15 -12.89 -17.23
N LEU A 280 -1.64 -11.71 -16.86
CA LEU A 280 -1.63 -11.25 -15.47
C LEU A 280 -3.06 -11.02 -14.94
N LEU A 281 -3.94 -10.49 -15.78
CA LEU A 281 -5.37 -10.35 -15.52
C LEU A 281 -6.15 -11.65 -15.77
N ARG A 282 -5.47 -12.78 -16.05
CA ARG A 282 -6.06 -14.11 -16.25
C ARG A 282 -7.14 -14.16 -17.33
N GLY A 283 -6.97 -13.38 -18.39
CA GLY A 283 -7.91 -13.27 -19.50
C GLY A 283 -9.23 -12.57 -19.14
N LYS A 284 -9.31 -11.90 -17.97
CA LYS A 284 -10.49 -11.12 -17.58
C LYS A 284 -10.84 -10.11 -18.66
N LYS A 285 -12.13 -9.79 -18.75
CA LYS A 285 -12.59 -8.67 -19.58
C LYS A 285 -12.11 -7.37 -18.95
N ILE A 286 -11.60 -6.44 -19.75
CA ILE A 286 -11.12 -5.12 -19.28
C ILE A 286 -11.86 -3.98 -19.95
N VAL A 287 -11.93 -2.83 -19.30
CA VAL A 287 -12.19 -1.54 -19.96
C VAL A 287 -10.86 -1.04 -20.51
N LEU A 288 -10.83 -0.61 -21.77
CA LEU A 288 -9.61 -0.12 -22.42
C LEU A 288 -9.89 1.21 -23.12
N GLY A 289 -9.05 2.21 -22.89
CA GLY A 289 -9.06 3.48 -23.63
C GLY A 289 -7.66 4.07 -23.79
N ALA A 290 -7.55 5.13 -24.58
CA ALA A 290 -6.32 5.88 -24.79
C ALA A 290 -6.57 7.39 -24.76
N ASP A 291 -5.53 8.17 -24.43
CA ASP A 291 -5.60 9.64 -24.45
C ASP A 291 -5.53 10.21 -25.88
N SER A 292 -5.22 11.50 -26.00
CA SER A 292 -5.13 12.27 -27.25
C SER A 292 -3.72 12.34 -27.85
N ARG A 293 -2.73 11.61 -27.30
CA ARG A 293 -1.38 11.61 -27.88
C ARG A 293 -1.40 11.10 -29.31
N LYS A 294 -0.54 11.67 -30.16
CA LYS A 294 -0.41 11.35 -31.58
C LYS A 294 -0.30 9.83 -31.86
N ASN A 295 0.44 9.09 -31.04
CA ASN A 295 0.63 7.65 -31.20
C ASN A 295 -0.38 6.78 -30.41
N SER A 296 -1.24 7.36 -29.58
CA SER A 296 -2.13 6.59 -28.67
C SER A 296 -3.10 5.68 -29.41
N HIS A 297 -3.58 6.06 -30.60
CA HIS A 297 -4.44 5.20 -31.43
C HIS A 297 -3.76 3.91 -31.86
N GLU A 298 -2.52 4.03 -32.30
CA GLU A 298 -1.72 2.90 -32.77
C GLU A 298 -1.40 1.97 -31.58
N MET A 299 -1.00 2.57 -30.46
CA MET A 299 -0.67 1.87 -29.22
C MET A 299 -1.89 1.15 -28.62
N LEU A 300 -3.08 1.77 -28.65
CA LEU A 300 -4.34 1.15 -28.26
C LEU A 300 -4.63 -0.10 -29.08
N ARG A 301 -4.53 -0.01 -30.41
CA ARG A 301 -4.75 -1.14 -31.33
C ARG A 301 -3.75 -2.25 -31.09
N ALA A 302 -2.48 -1.90 -30.91
CA ALA A 302 -1.41 -2.85 -30.62
C ALA A 302 -1.65 -3.58 -29.30
N PHE A 303 -1.90 -2.85 -28.21
CA PHE A 303 -2.19 -3.42 -26.89
C PHE A 303 -3.40 -4.36 -26.96
N LYS A 304 -4.52 -3.90 -27.55
CA LYS A 304 -5.74 -4.69 -27.72
C LYS A 304 -5.46 -5.99 -28.48
N LYS A 305 -4.75 -5.91 -29.61
CA LYS A 305 -4.37 -7.09 -30.41
C LYS A 305 -3.56 -8.08 -29.59
N GLY A 306 -2.63 -7.60 -28.78
CA GLY A 306 -1.88 -8.43 -27.84
C GLY A 306 -2.76 -9.11 -26.81
N TYR A 307 -3.65 -8.33 -26.19
CA TYR A 307 -4.55 -8.79 -25.14
C TYR A 307 -5.51 -9.87 -25.64
N GLU A 308 -6.14 -9.66 -26.80
CA GLU A 308 -7.09 -10.59 -27.42
C GLU A 308 -6.44 -11.86 -27.95
N LYS A 309 -5.21 -11.77 -28.50
CA LYS A 309 -4.43 -12.96 -28.90
C LYS A 309 -4.20 -13.94 -27.76
N ASN A 310 -4.26 -13.47 -26.52
CA ASN A 310 -4.06 -14.26 -25.33
C ASN A 310 -5.38 -14.49 -24.56
N LYS A 311 -6.48 -14.64 -25.31
CA LYS A 311 -7.84 -14.96 -24.82
C LYS A 311 -8.48 -13.89 -23.92
N GLY A 312 -7.86 -12.73 -23.78
CA GLY A 312 -8.45 -11.59 -23.09
C GLY A 312 -9.63 -11.01 -23.88
N LYS A 313 -10.59 -10.41 -23.17
CA LYS A 313 -11.71 -9.68 -23.80
C LYS A 313 -11.58 -8.19 -23.49
N VAL A 314 -11.89 -7.34 -24.45
CA VAL A 314 -11.76 -5.88 -24.28
C VAL A 314 -13.10 -5.20 -24.44
N ALA A 315 -13.43 -4.28 -23.52
CA ALA A 315 -14.44 -3.23 -23.62
C ALA A 315 -13.77 -1.94 -24.09
N ASP A 316 -13.59 -1.86 -25.41
CA ASP A 316 -12.86 -0.79 -26.11
C ASP A 316 -13.66 0.53 -26.14
N CYS A 317 -13.14 1.55 -25.45
CA CYS A 317 -13.68 2.91 -25.36
C CYS A 317 -13.10 3.86 -26.42
N GLY A 318 -12.08 3.41 -27.17
CA GLY A 318 -11.37 4.22 -28.17
C GLY A 318 -10.32 5.18 -27.60
N ASN A 319 -9.90 6.12 -28.43
CA ASN A 319 -9.02 7.23 -28.01
C ASN A 319 -9.83 8.39 -27.43
N HIS A 320 -9.11 9.45 -27.05
CA HIS A 320 -9.66 10.68 -26.48
C HIS A 320 -10.51 10.35 -25.25
N CYS A 321 -10.00 9.43 -24.43
CA CYS A 321 -10.53 9.10 -23.13
C CYS A 321 -9.67 9.80 -22.08
N THR A 322 -10.26 10.17 -20.95
CA THR A 322 -9.49 10.59 -19.78
C THR A 322 -9.22 9.40 -18.89
N THR A 323 -8.14 9.45 -18.10
CA THR A 323 -7.87 8.47 -17.04
C THR A 323 -9.06 8.31 -16.10
N PRO A 324 -9.67 9.38 -15.53
CA PRO A 324 -10.86 9.25 -14.68
C PRO A 324 -12.07 8.64 -15.39
N MET A 325 -12.26 8.86 -16.69
CA MET A 325 -13.35 8.21 -17.45
C MET A 325 -13.16 6.70 -17.50
N ILE A 326 -11.96 6.21 -17.85
CA ILE A 326 -11.68 4.77 -17.93
C ILE A 326 -11.78 4.12 -16.56
N GLU A 327 -11.29 4.79 -15.53
CA GLU A 327 -11.39 4.37 -14.14
C GLU A 327 -12.83 4.33 -13.60
N TYR A 328 -13.65 5.32 -13.95
CA TYR A 328 -15.08 5.33 -13.62
C TYR A 328 -15.78 4.13 -14.27
N LEU A 329 -15.54 3.89 -15.56
CA LEU A 329 -16.17 2.80 -16.30
C LEU A 329 -15.73 1.42 -15.79
N GLY A 330 -14.45 1.26 -15.41
CA GLY A 330 -13.96 0.05 -14.75
C GLY A 330 -14.72 -0.24 -13.45
N ARG A 331 -14.94 0.80 -12.62
CA ARG A 331 -15.75 0.68 -11.40
C ARG A 331 -17.21 0.37 -11.70
N LYS A 332 -17.83 1.12 -12.61
CA LYS A 332 -19.24 0.95 -13.00
C LYS A 332 -19.54 -0.47 -13.48
N TYR A 333 -18.70 -0.99 -14.37
CA TYR A 333 -18.89 -2.32 -14.97
C TYR A 333 -18.25 -3.46 -14.16
N ALA A 334 -17.64 -3.15 -13.01
CA ALA A 334 -16.87 -4.10 -12.20
C ALA A 334 -15.83 -4.88 -13.02
N LEU A 335 -15.03 -4.16 -13.81
CA LEU A 335 -13.95 -4.68 -14.65
C LEU A 335 -12.64 -3.95 -14.32
N PRO A 336 -11.47 -4.59 -14.47
CA PRO A 336 -10.21 -3.86 -14.49
C PRO A 336 -10.21 -2.81 -15.61
N ALA A 337 -9.64 -1.65 -15.33
CA ALA A 337 -9.53 -0.55 -16.27
C ALA A 337 -8.09 -0.41 -16.75
N VAL A 338 -7.88 -0.21 -18.05
CA VAL A 338 -6.57 -0.02 -18.66
C VAL A 338 -6.63 1.24 -19.51
N MET A 339 -5.74 2.18 -19.21
CA MET A 339 -5.62 3.45 -19.92
C MET A 339 -4.23 3.54 -20.55
N ILE A 340 -4.19 3.74 -21.86
CA ILE A 340 -2.95 3.98 -22.62
C ILE A 340 -2.69 5.50 -22.58
N THR A 341 -1.68 5.90 -21.81
CA THR A 341 -1.31 7.31 -21.59
C THR A 341 0.06 7.43 -20.93
N ALA A 342 0.75 8.54 -21.18
CA ALA A 342 1.88 9.00 -20.38
C ALA A 342 1.61 10.33 -19.63
N SER A 343 0.34 10.72 -19.47
CA SER A 343 -0.14 11.87 -18.70
C SER A 343 0.46 13.21 -19.18
N HIS A 344 1.21 13.96 -18.37
CA HIS A 344 1.87 15.21 -18.76
C HIS A 344 3.08 15.06 -19.66
N LEU A 345 3.71 13.89 -19.77
CA LEU A 345 5.03 13.81 -20.39
C LEU A 345 4.98 14.24 -21.87
N ASP A 346 6.12 14.63 -22.44
CA ASP A 346 6.22 15.04 -23.84
C ASP A 346 5.72 13.95 -24.82
N GLU A 347 5.60 14.30 -26.10
CA GLU A 347 5.03 13.45 -27.15
C GLU A 347 5.80 12.13 -27.40
N THR A 348 7.06 12.03 -26.99
CA THR A 348 7.89 10.83 -27.16
C THR A 348 7.50 9.71 -26.19
N TRP A 349 6.80 10.05 -25.11
CA TRP A 349 6.39 9.10 -24.09
C TRP A 349 5.06 8.43 -24.38
N GLN A 350 4.98 7.17 -23.99
CA GLN A 350 3.74 6.41 -23.90
C GLN A 350 3.75 5.54 -22.63
N GLY A 351 2.56 5.18 -22.13
CA GLY A 351 2.45 4.40 -20.92
C GLY A 351 1.16 3.63 -20.79
N ILE A 352 1.04 2.92 -19.67
CA ILE A 352 -0.12 2.12 -19.32
C ILE A 352 -0.42 2.39 -17.85
N LYS A 353 -1.61 2.93 -17.58
CA LYS A 353 -2.23 2.94 -16.26
C LYS A 353 -3.21 1.77 -16.16
N ILE A 354 -3.13 0.98 -15.09
CA ILE A 354 -4.01 -0.16 -14.85
C ILE A 354 -4.62 -0.02 -13.47
N THR A 355 -5.94 -0.11 -13.44
CA THR A 355 -6.75 -0.02 -12.23
C THR A 355 -7.42 -1.37 -12.02
N PRO A 356 -7.20 -2.02 -10.87
CA PRO A 356 -7.76 -3.33 -10.61
C PRO A 356 -9.29 -3.26 -10.55
N GLU A 357 -9.91 -4.42 -10.69
CA GLU A 357 -11.35 -4.58 -10.49
C GLU A 357 -11.74 -4.13 -9.06
N PRO A 358 -12.85 -3.39 -8.88
CA PRO A 358 -13.29 -2.98 -7.55
C PRO A 358 -13.68 -4.20 -6.69
N GLU A 359 -13.43 -4.13 -5.37
CA GLU A 359 -13.77 -5.22 -4.44
C GLU A 359 -15.28 -5.50 -4.35
N LYS A 360 -16.10 -4.45 -4.47
CA LYS A 360 -17.56 -4.60 -4.50
C LYS A 360 -18.02 -4.98 -5.90
N LYS A 361 -18.54 -6.20 -6.03
CA LYS A 361 -19.23 -6.63 -7.24
C LYS A 361 -20.57 -5.91 -7.33
N ALA A 362 -20.74 -5.02 -8.30
CA ALA A 362 -22.08 -4.81 -8.86
C ALA A 362 -22.41 -6.09 -9.65
N GLU A 363 -23.09 -7.05 -9.02
CA GLU A 363 -23.39 -8.35 -9.64
C GLU A 363 -24.22 -8.20 -10.92
N ASP A 364 -25.02 -7.13 -11.04
CA ASP A 364 -25.98 -6.92 -12.14
C ASP A 364 -25.46 -6.18 -13.38
N GLU A 365 -24.24 -5.62 -13.38
CA GLU A 365 -23.74 -4.81 -14.52
C GLU A 365 -22.66 -5.46 -15.37
N ARG A 366 -22.05 -6.57 -14.92
CA ARG A 366 -20.96 -7.27 -15.64
C ARG A 366 -21.37 -7.77 -17.03
N GLU A 367 -22.63 -8.22 -17.16
CA GLU A 367 -23.16 -8.82 -18.39
C GLU A 367 -23.66 -7.79 -19.42
N LYS A 368 -23.90 -6.54 -19.02
CA LYS A 368 -24.52 -5.52 -19.88
C LYS A 368 -23.55 -4.92 -20.92
N VAL A 369 -22.26 -5.22 -20.84
CA VAL A 369 -21.24 -4.67 -21.75
C VAL A 369 -21.17 -5.46 -23.07
N LYS A 370 -22.13 -5.26 -24.00
CA LYS A 370 -22.09 -5.85 -25.36
C LYS A 370 -21.07 -5.13 -26.26
N ALA A 371 -20.50 -5.84 -27.24
CA ALA A 371 -19.51 -5.31 -28.19
C ALA A 371 -20.22 -4.61 -29.36
N GLY A 372 -19.87 -3.36 -29.68
CA GLY A 372 -20.35 -2.67 -30.89
C GLY A 372 -20.59 -1.17 -30.74
N ASN A 373 -21.16 -0.70 -29.61
CA ASN A 373 -21.60 0.70 -29.45
C ASN A 373 -20.88 1.46 -28.30
N ARG A 374 -19.65 1.04 -27.97
CA ARG A 374 -19.03 1.36 -26.68
C ARG A 374 -18.46 2.77 -26.53
N ARG A 375 -17.97 3.42 -27.60
CA ARG A 375 -17.29 4.72 -27.47
C ARG A 375 -18.24 5.85 -27.06
N LYS A 376 -19.37 5.97 -27.76
CA LYS A 376 -20.42 6.95 -27.45
C LYS A 376 -21.05 6.64 -26.08
N LYS A 377 -21.40 5.38 -25.84
CA LYS A 377 -22.00 4.96 -24.57
C LYS A 377 -21.07 5.17 -23.36
N ALA A 378 -19.77 4.91 -23.52
CA ALA A 378 -18.76 5.15 -22.49
C ALA A 378 -18.71 6.64 -22.10
N LEU A 379 -18.69 7.53 -23.11
CA LEU A 379 -18.73 8.98 -22.89
C LEU A 379 -20.05 9.38 -22.20
N GLU A 380 -21.19 8.96 -22.73
CA GLU A 380 -22.50 9.24 -22.14
C GLU A 380 -22.60 8.79 -20.68
N ASP A 381 -22.07 7.61 -20.36
CA ASP A 381 -22.07 7.04 -19.02
C ASP A 381 -21.19 7.84 -18.07
N TYR A 382 -20.01 8.29 -18.52
CA TYR A 382 -19.12 9.14 -17.73
C TYR A 382 -19.73 10.52 -17.51
N VAL A 383 -20.23 11.18 -18.56
CA VAL A 383 -20.88 12.49 -18.47
C VAL A 383 -22.14 12.41 -17.59
N ALA A 384 -22.88 11.30 -17.62
CA ALA A 384 -24.02 11.06 -16.73
C ALA A 384 -23.64 10.79 -15.26
N SER A 385 -22.36 10.53 -14.97
CA SER A 385 -21.88 10.32 -13.60
C SER A 385 -21.81 11.59 -12.76
N PHE A 386 -21.78 12.76 -13.42
CA PHE A 386 -21.76 14.05 -12.76
C PHE A 386 -23.18 14.39 -12.29
N SER A 387 -23.31 14.87 -11.04
CA SER A 387 -24.60 15.24 -10.44
C SER A 387 -25.37 16.26 -11.29
N LYS A 388 -26.69 16.36 -11.16
CA LYS A 388 -27.49 17.39 -11.85
C LYS A 388 -27.48 18.76 -11.13
N GLU A 389 -26.40 19.09 -10.45
CA GLU A 389 -26.23 20.44 -9.90
C GLU A 389 -26.10 21.47 -11.01
N ASP A 390 -26.57 22.67 -10.70
CA ASP A 390 -26.70 23.78 -11.65
C ASP A 390 -25.76 24.91 -11.23
N PHE A 391 -24.88 25.31 -12.15
CA PHE A 391 -23.94 26.42 -12.02
C PHE A 391 -24.32 27.56 -12.99
N LYS A 392 -25.62 27.73 -13.27
CA LYS A 392 -26.17 28.85 -14.05
C LYS A 392 -25.47 30.17 -13.67
N ASN A 393 -25.01 30.88 -14.68
CA ASN A 393 -24.27 32.16 -14.62
C ASN A 393 -22.77 32.05 -14.33
N LEU A 394 -22.20 30.84 -14.22
CA LEU A 394 -20.76 30.69 -14.16
C LEU A 394 -20.15 30.71 -15.57
N SER A 395 -19.35 31.75 -15.86
CA SER A 395 -18.51 31.82 -17.06
C SER A 395 -17.10 31.33 -16.73
N LEU A 396 -16.58 30.42 -17.56
CA LEU A 396 -15.27 29.80 -17.34
C LEU A 396 -14.33 29.94 -18.54
N ALA A 397 -13.08 30.30 -18.26
CA ALA A 397 -11.98 30.08 -19.21
C ALA A 397 -11.40 28.68 -19.01
N VAL A 398 -11.30 27.89 -20.07
CA VAL A 398 -10.80 26.50 -19.98
C VAL A 398 -9.64 26.33 -20.93
N ASP A 399 -8.52 25.84 -20.42
CA ASP A 399 -7.40 25.38 -21.24
C ASP A 399 -7.34 23.85 -21.19
N TYR A 400 -7.45 23.22 -22.36
CA TYR A 400 -7.47 21.77 -22.45
C TYR A 400 -6.09 21.16 -22.63
N PHE A 401 -5.06 21.98 -22.90
CA PHE A 401 -3.69 21.53 -23.17
C PHE A 401 -3.59 20.36 -24.16
N GLU A 402 -4.36 20.41 -25.26
CA GLU A 402 -4.46 19.34 -26.27
C GLU A 402 -4.89 17.98 -25.68
N GLY A 403 -5.47 18.02 -24.48
CA GLY A 403 -5.83 16.87 -23.66
C GLY A 403 -7.22 16.34 -23.96
N SER A 404 -7.45 15.08 -23.58
CA SER A 404 -8.71 14.36 -23.84
C SER A 404 -9.93 14.95 -23.14
N VAL A 405 -9.73 15.87 -22.19
CA VAL A 405 -10.80 16.60 -21.50
C VAL A 405 -11.64 17.45 -22.46
N ALA A 406 -11.05 17.96 -23.56
CA ALA A 406 -11.74 18.75 -24.58
C ALA A 406 -12.97 18.05 -25.18
N ARG A 407 -12.94 16.71 -25.25
CA ARG A 407 -14.06 15.91 -25.77
C ARG A 407 -15.27 15.85 -24.84
N MET A 408 -15.09 15.99 -23.53
CA MET A 408 -16.13 15.67 -22.54
C MET A 408 -16.54 16.84 -21.66
N PHE A 409 -15.62 17.76 -21.37
CA PHE A 409 -15.95 18.92 -20.54
C PHE A 409 -17.04 19.81 -21.16
N PRO A 410 -17.08 20.10 -22.48
CA PRO A 410 -18.18 20.87 -23.06
C PRO A 410 -19.56 20.24 -22.83
N GLU A 411 -19.66 18.90 -22.93
CA GLU A 411 -20.91 18.19 -22.64
C GLU A 411 -21.28 18.27 -21.14
N ILE A 412 -20.29 18.18 -20.27
CA ILE A 412 -20.47 18.30 -18.81
C ILE A 412 -20.90 19.73 -18.46
N ALA A 413 -20.17 20.74 -18.95
CA ALA A 413 -20.45 22.15 -18.74
C ALA A 413 -21.87 22.51 -19.18
N LYS A 414 -22.28 22.08 -20.39
CA LYS A 414 -23.64 22.26 -20.90
C LYS A 414 -24.71 21.67 -19.99
N ARG A 415 -24.50 20.44 -19.48
CA ARG A 415 -25.46 19.79 -18.54
C ARG A 415 -25.52 20.49 -17.18
N LYS A 416 -24.43 21.18 -16.81
CA LYS A 416 -24.25 21.90 -15.55
C LYS A 416 -24.66 23.36 -15.63
N GLY A 417 -25.10 23.86 -16.78
CA GLY A 417 -25.46 25.28 -16.96
C GLY A 417 -24.26 26.23 -16.94
N ILE A 418 -23.04 25.71 -17.15
CA ILE A 418 -21.80 26.48 -17.21
C ILE A 418 -21.63 27.03 -18.62
N LEU A 419 -21.32 28.33 -18.71
CA LEU A 419 -20.91 28.97 -19.95
C LEU A 419 -19.38 28.89 -20.06
N ILE A 420 -18.87 28.32 -21.14
CA ILE A 420 -17.44 28.39 -21.43
C ILE A 420 -17.25 29.70 -22.21
N SER A 421 -16.35 30.56 -21.75
CA SER A 421 -16.09 31.85 -22.40
C SER A 421 -15.35 31.65 -23.72
N ARG A 422 -14.90 32.74 -24.36
CA ARG A 422 -14.09 32.73 -25.61
C ARG A 422 -12.91 31.75 -25.66
N ALA A 423 -12.54 31.16 -24.52
CA ALA A 423 -11.65 30.01 -24.42
C ALA A 423 -12.24 28.65 -24.88
N GLU A 424 -13.44 28.58 -25.47
CA GLU A 424 -14.08 27.29 -25.87
C GLU A 424 -13.17 26.38 -26.72
N GLU A 425 -12.19 26.98 -27.43
CA GLU A 425 -11.26 26.29 -28.33
C GLU A 425 -9.80 26.32 -27.85
N LEU A 426 -9.51 26.82 -26.63
CA LEU A 426 -8.12 26.97 -26.20
C LEU A 426 -7.46 25.58 -26.03
N ASN A 427 -6.55 25.29 -26.96
CA ASN A 427 -5.82 24.03 -27.07
C ASN A 427 -6.77 22.80 -27.04
N ALA A 428 -7.93 22.93 -27.72
CA ALA A 428 -9.00 21.92 -27.69
C ALA A 428 -8.93 20.87 -28.82
N GLU A 429 -7.95 20.97 -29.73
CA GLU A 429 -7.91 20.16 -30.95
C GLU A 429 -7.66 18.68 -30.69
N MET A 430 -6.99 18.35 -29.57
CA MET A 430 -6.56 16.99 -29.24
C MET A 430 -5.64 16.39 -30.32
N SER A 431 -4.79 17.23 -30.92
CA SER A 431 -3.83 16.86 -31.96
C SER A 431 -2.69 15.98 -31.43
N GLY A 432 -2.39 16.14 -30.14
CA GLY A 432 -1.22 15.53 -29.48
C GLY A 432 0.10 16.20 -29.85
N ASP A 433 0.06 17.41 -30.43
CA ASP A 433 1.22 18.28 -30.66
C ASP A 433 1.35 19.25 -29.47
N TYR A 434 2.49 19.20 -28.79
CA TYR A 434 2.75 20.00 -27.58
C TYR A 434 3.72 21.15 -27.82
N SER A 435 4.07 21.44 -29.08
CA SER A 435 5.04 22.48 -29.44
C SER A 435 4.61 23.90 -29.06
N LEU A 436 3.31 24.12 -28.85
CA LEU A 436 2.76 25.40 -28.38
C LEU A 436 3.07 25.68 -26.90
N PHE A 437 3.41 24.66 -26.10
CA PHE A 437 3.72 24.82 -24.68
C PHE A 437 5.22 25.07 -24.49
N PRO A 438 5.64 26.07 -23.68
CA PRO A 438 7.06 26.34 -23.42
C PRO A 438 7.84 25.14 -22.89
N SER A 439 7.16 24.27 -22.12
CA SER A 439 7.74 23.04 -21.57
C SER A 439 7.72 21.84 -22.53
N LEU A 440 7.13 21.98 -23.73
CA LEU A 440 6.88 20.90 -24.68
C LEU A 440 6.06 19.74 -24.07
N SER A 441 5.21 20.05 -23.09
CA SER A 441 4.45 19.09 -22.30
C SER A 441 3.09 19.65 -21.89
N PRO A 442 2.00 18.86 -21.90
CA PRO A 442 0.67 19.29 -21.46
C PRO A 442 0.57 19.24 -19.92
N ASP A 443 1.47 19.92 -19.22
CA ASP A 443 1.52 19.96 -17.75
C ASP A 443 1.05 21.33 -17.21
N PRO A 444 -0.17 21.44 -16.64
CA PRO A 444 -0.65 22.69 -16.05
C PRO A 444 0.08 23.07 -14.77
N THR A 445 0.84 22.17 -14.16
CA THR A 445 1.58 22.44 -12.93
C THR A 445 2.87 23.24 -13.17
N ILE A 446 3.29 23.37 -14.44
CA ILE A 446 4.41 24.20 -14.88
C ILE A 446 3.89 25.62 -15.12
N PRO A 447 4.24 26.62 -14.28
CA PRO A 447 3.65 27.95 -14.36
C PRO A 447 3.80 28.63 -15.72
N GLU A 448 4.90 28.36 -16.42
CA GLU A 448 5.19 28.88 -17.75
C GLU A 448 4.13 28.48 -18.80
N ASN A 449 3.48 27.33 -18.62
CA ASN A 449 2.43 26.86 -19.52
C ASN A 449 1.09 27.61 -19.34
N LEU A 450 0.85 28.23 -18.17
CA LEU A 450 -0.43 28.88 -17.84
C LEU A 450 -0.62 30.25 -18.51
N GLY A 451 0.40 30.75 -19.23
CA GLY A 451 0.40 32.10 -19.79
C GLY A 451 -0.80 32.40 -20.71
N PHE A 452 -1.23 31.43 -21.53
CA PHE A 452 -2.33 31.63 -22.48
C PHE A 452 -3.68 31.84 -21.76
N VAL A 453 -4.06 30.93 -20.87
CA VAL A 453 -5.32 31.03 -20.12
C VAL A 453 -5.35 32.26 -19.22
N ILE A 454 -4.24 32.61 -18.57
CA ILE A 454 -4.14 33.83 -17.76
C ILE A 454 -4.33 35.08 -18.63
N LYS A 455 -3.73 35.12 -19.83
CA LYS A 455 -3.88 36.23 -20.77
C LYS A 455 -5.33 36.38 -21.24
N ILE A 456 -6.01 35.27 -21.52
CA ILE A 456 -7.42 35.28 -21.93
C ILE A 456 -8.30 35.77 -20.78
N MET A 457 -8.12 35.25 -19.57
CA MET A 457 -8.89 35.70 -18.41
C MET A 457 -8.68 37.19 -18.07
N LYS A 458 -7.52 37.77 -18.41
CA LYS A 458 -7.29 39.21 -18.25
C LYS A 458 -8.18 40.06 -19.18
N THR A 459 -8.59 39.52 -20.31
CA THR A 459 -9.37 40.24 -21.34
C THR A 459 -10.83 39.76 -21.48
N ASP A 460 -11.19 38.61 -20.91
CA ASP A 460 -12.56 38.10 -20.86
C ASP A 460 -13.26 38.43 -19.52
N ASP A 461 -14.55 38.09 -19.42
CA ASP A 461 -15.37 38.32 -18.22
C ASP A 461 -15.43 37.10 -17.27
N SER A 462 -14.62 36.06 -17.50
CA SER A 462 -14.58 34.87 -16.67
C SER A 462 -13.87 35.15 -15.34
N GLU A 463 -14.57 34.89 -14.25
CA GLU A 463 -14.01 35.00 -12.90
C GLU A 463 -13.19 33.77 -12.52
N LEU A 464 -13.53 32.61 -13.08
CA LEU A 464 -12.85 31.35 -12.87
C LEU A 464 -12.30 30.79 -14.18
N GLY A 465 -11.16 30.12 -14.08
CA GLY A 465 -10.62 29.33 -15.15
C GLY A 465 -9.96 28.05 -14.65
N VAL A 466 -9.66 27.16 -15.58
CA VAL A 466 -9.02 25.89 -15.29
C VAL A 466 -8.17 25.43 -16.46
N ALA A 467 -6.97 24.92 -16.15
CA ALA A 467 -6.14 24.19 -17.09
C ALA A 467 -6.11 22.71 -16.70
N PHE A 468 -6.43 21.80 -17.62
CA PHE A 468 -6.37 20.36 -17.40
C PHE A 468 -5.10 19.76 -18.01
N ASP A 469 -4.61 18.64 -17.46
CA ASP A 469 -3.52 17.90 -18.09
C ASP A 469 -4.04 16.96 -19.20
N GLY A 470 -3.09 16.39 -19.97
CA GLY A 470 -3.39 15.62 -21.18
C GLY A 470 -4.41 14.47 -21.02
N ASP A 471 -4.42 13.79 -19.87
CA ASP A 471 -5.35 12.70 -19.57
C ASP A 471 -6.40 13.03 -18.49
N GLY A 472 -6.46 14.27 -18.00
CA GLY A 472 -7.56 14.83 -17.22
C GLY A 472 -7.64 14.40 -15.76
N ASP A 473 -6.58 13.81 -15.20
CA ASP A 473 -6.52 13.45 -13.78
C ASP A 473 -5.87 14.54 -12.91
N ARG A 474 -5.29 15.59 -13.52
CA ARG A 474 -4.78 16.79 -12.87
C ARG A 474 -5.36 18.06 -13.48
N TYR A 475 -5.30 19.13 -12.70
CA TYR A 475 -5.87 20.42 -13.05
C TYR A 475 -5.22 21.54 -12.24
N VAL A 476 -5.22 22.76 -12.78
CA VAL A 476 -4.87 23.98 -12.05
C VAL A 476 -6.03 24.96 -12.17
N ILE A 477 -6.52 25.40 -11.01
CA ILE A 477 -7.56 26.44 -10.93
C ILE A 477 -6.91 27.79 -11.10
N ILE A 478 -7.51 28.66 -11.90
CA ILE A 478 -7.15 30.07 -12.03
C ILE A 478 -8.34 30.92 -11.59
N LEU A 479 -8.06 31.95 -10.80
CA LEU A 479 -9.06 32.85 -10.25
C LEU A 479 -8.71 34.29 -10.61
N LYS A 480 -9.72 35.02 -11.08
CA LYS A 480 -9.69 36.46 -11.31
C LYS A 480 -10.41 37.19 -10.18
N ARG A 481 -9.71 38.11 -9.51
CA ARG A 481 -10.27 39.06 -8.54
C ARG A 481 -9.89 40.48 -8.97
N GLY A 482 -10.87 41.26 -9.44
CA GLY A 482 -10.62 42.57 -10.05
C GLY A 482 -9.72 42.44 -11.28
N LYS A 483 -8.55 43.10 -11.27
CA LYS A 483 -7.55 43.02 -12.34
C LYS A 483 -6.53 41.90 -12.14
N THR A 484 -6.54 41.24 -10.99
CA THR A 484 -5.56 40.20 -10.63
C THR A 484 -6.06 38.84 -11.08
N VAL A 485 -5.26 38.13 -11.87
CA VAL A 485 -5.53 36.75 -12.31
C VAL A 485 -4.39 35.87 -11.82
N LYS A 486 -4.70 34.91 -10.96
CA LYS A 486 -3.71 34.05 -10.29
C LYS A 486 -4.24 32.64 -10.12
N ALA A 487 -3.35 31.66 -10.18
CA ALA A 487 -3.59 30.26 -9.95
C ALA A 487 -3.69 29.91 -8.45
N ILE A 488 -4.36 28.80 -8.17
CA ILE A 488 -4.48 28.21 -6.83
C ILE A 488 -3.66 26.94 -6.79
N ASP A 489 -2.68 26.88 -5.88
CA ASP A 489 -1.86 25.70 -5.67
C ASP A 489 -2.56 24.67 -4.73
N PRO A 490 -2.04 23.43 -4.62
CA PRO A 490 -2.70 22.36 -3.85
C PRO A 490 -2.77 22.64 -2.35
N VAL A 491 -1.83 23.42 -1.79
CA VAL A 491 -1.84 23.82 -0.37
C VAL A 491 -3.04 24.74 -0.12
N LEU A 492 -3.17 25.79 -0.92
CA LEU A 492 -4.29 26.73 -0.80
C LEU A 492 -5.63 26.05 -1.12
N PHE A 493 -5.69 25.21 -2.15
CA PHE A 493 -6.88 24.42 -2.47
C PHE A 493 -7.33 23.54 -1.30
N THR A 494 -6.37 22.94 -0.57
CA THR A 494 -6.66 22.12 0.62
C THR A 494 -7.24 22.95 1.76
N ALA A 495 -6.68 24.15 2.02
CA ALA A 495 -7.20 25.07 3.02
C ALA A 495 -8.64 25.52 2.70
N ILE A 496 -8.90 25.92 1.45
CA ILE A 496 -10.24 26.29 0.96
C ILE A 496 -11.21 25.11 1.11
N SER A 497 -10.78 23.89 0.77
CA SER A 497 -11.59 22.67 0.92
C SER A 497 -11.98 22.44 2.38
N ALA A 498 -11.05 22.58 3.33
CA ALA A 498 -11.33 22.42 4.75
C ALA A 498 -12.38 23.43 5.27
N MET A 499 -12.35 24.67 4.78
CA MET A 499 -13.35 25.69 5.12
C MET A 499 -14.74 25.41 4.54
N TYR A 500 -14.86 24.55 3.52
CA TYR A 500 -16.17 24.16 2.97
C TYR A 500 -16.86 23.04 3.75
N TYR A 501 -16.12 22.02 4.20
CA TYR A 501 -16.71 20.83 4.83
C TYR A 501 -17.14 21.10 6.26
N GLU A 502 -18.45 21.12 6.55
CA GLU A 502 -18.99 21.44 7.88
C GLU A 502 -18.82 20.32 8.93
N GLU A 503 -18.82 19.07 8.49
CA GLU A 503 -18.73 17.88 9.36
C GLU A 503 -17.28 17.39 9.54
N PRO A 504 -16.93 16.76 10.68
CA PRO A 504 -15.64 16.10 10.86
C PRO A 504 -15.32 15.10 9.74
N GLY A 505 -14.04 14.98 9.41
CA GLY A 505 -13.56 14.06 8.38
C GLY A 505 -12.06 14.20 8.11
N ILE A 506 -11.54 13.32 7.26
CA ILE A 506 -10.11 13.13 7.08
C ILE A 506 -9.64 13.74 5.76
N PHE A 507 -8.53 14.49 5.83
CA PHE A 507 -7.73 14.91 4.69
C PHE A 507 -6.50 14.01 4.58
N VAL A 508 -6.26 13.45 3.40
CA VAL A 508 -5.08 12.62 3.10
C VAL A 508 -4.09 13.46 2.30
N LEU A 509 -2.91 13.74 2.85
CA LEU A 509 -1.95 14.67 2.25
C LEU A 509 -0.61 13.99 1.97
N ASP A 510 -0.04 14.25 0.80
CA ASP A 510 1.37 13.92 0.54
C ASP A 510 2.32 14.96 1.18
N PRO A 511 3.64 14.71 1.21
CA PRO A 511 4.61 15.61 1.85
C PRO A 511 4.58 17.04 1.28
N PHE A 512 4.20 17.22 0.02
CA PHE A 512 4.24 18.51 -0.67
C PHE A 512 2.99 19.37 -0.41
N VAL A 513 1.98 18.83 0.28
CA VAL A 513 0.76 19.56 0.69
C VAL A 513 0.70 19.78 2.21
N VAL A 514 1.66 19.27 2.97
CA VAL A 514 1.67 19.38 4.45
C VAL A 514 1.62 20.82 4.99
N PRO A 515 2.10 21.88 4.30
CA PRO A 515 1.83 23.25 4.79
C PRO A 515 0.34 23.53 5.06
N ALA A 516 -0.58 22.86 4.35
CA ALA A 516 -2.02 23.01 4.56
C ALA A 516 -2.54 22.33 5.84
N GLU A 517 -1.75 21.48 6.51
CA GLU A 517 -2.18 20.77 7.72
C GLU A 517 -2.57 21.74 8.84
N LYS A 518 -1.86 22.86 8.98
CA LYS A 518 -2.21 23.92 9.93
C LYS A 518 -3.61 24.45 9.61
N ALA A 519 -3.88 24.77 8.34
CA ALA A 519 -5.19 25.26 7.93
C ALA A 519 -6.30 24.24 8.19
N VAL A 520 -6.09 22.98 7.82
CA VAL A 520 -7.08 21.89 8.03
C VAL A 520 -7.45 21.75 9.51
N LYS A 521 -6.46 21.82 10.40
CA LYS A 521 -6.66 21.70 11.86
C LYS A 521 -7.15 22.98 12.53
N ALA A 522 -6.88 24.14 11.94
CA ALA A 522 -7.19 25.45 12.51
C ALA A 522 -8.63 25.90 12.28
N VAL A 523 -9.42 25.21 11.44
CA VAL A 523 -10.86 25.46 11.29
C VAL A 523 -11.58 25.09 12.59
N LYS A 524 -11.55 25.99 13.58
CA LYS A 524 -11.92 25.76 15.00
C LYS A 524 -13.32 25.20 15.22
N SER A 525 -14.25 25.40 14.28
CA SER A 525 -15.61 24.83 14.37
C SER A 525 -15.66 23.34 14.01
N ARG A 526 -14.55 22.72 13.57
CA ARG A 526 -14.56 21.42 12.87
C ARG A 526 -13.37 20.55 13.24
N GLU A 527 -13.64 19.32 13.69
CA GLU A 527 -12.63 18.33 14.05
C GLU A 527 -12.10 17.57 12.82
N HIS A 528 -11.55 18.28 11.83
CA HIS A 528 -10.88 17.62 10.71
C HIS A 528 -9.56 16.99 11.17
N ASP A 529 -9.27 15.80 10.65
CA ASP A 529 -8.02 15.09 10.90
C ASP A 529 -7.19 14.99 9.62
N VAL A 530 -5.88 14.83 9.76
CA VAL A 530 -4.92 14.74 8.65
C VAL A 530 -4.18 13.42 8.71
N VAL A 531 -4.24 12.66 7.62
CA VAL A 531 -3.44 11.46 7.42
C VAL A 531 -2.39 11.76 6.36
N ARG A 532 -1.11 11.72 6.77
CA ARG A 532 0.02 11.87 5.86
C ARG A 532 0.29 10.54 5.13
N VAL A 533 0.73 10.61 3.89
CA VAL A 533 1.06 9.43 3.08
C VAL A 533 2.25 9.72 2.18
N ASN A 534 3.07 8.71 1.90
CA ASN A 534 4.12 8.80 0.89
C ASN A 534 3.51 9.18 -0.46
N ARG A 535 4.18 10.05 -1.19
CA ARG A 535 3.78 10.52 -2.50
C ARG A 535 3.63 9.37 -3.50
N GLY A 536 2.64 9.52 -4.36
CA GLY A 536 2.30 8.61 -5.43
C GLY A 536 0.81 8.31 -5.42
N ARG A 537 0.14 8.60 -6.53
CA ARG A 537 -1.25 8.24 -6.82
C ARG A 537 -1.71 6.86 -6.29
N PRO A 538 -0.94 5.76 -6.44
CA PRO A 538 -1.30 4.47 -5.82
C PRO A 538 -1.36 4.49 -4.29
N ASN A 539 -0.46 5.20 -3.63
CA ASN A 539 -0.42 5.32 -2.18
C ASN A 539 -1.63 6.12 -1.66
N MET A 540 -1.99 7.20 -2.34
CA MET A 540 -3.18 8.00 -2.05
C MET A 540 -4.45 7.14 -2.12
N ILE A 541 -4.70 6.51 -3.27
CA ILE A 541 -5.89 5.67 -3.50
C ILE A 541 -5.95 4.54 -2.46
N ARG A 542 -4.85 3.84 -2.22
CA ARG A 542 -4.80 2.75 -1.22
C ARG A 542 -5.13 3.25 0.19
N THR A 543 -4.64 4.44 0.55
CA THR A 543 -4.85 5.01 1.88
C THR A 543 -6.30 5.43 2.07
N ILE A 544 -6.89 6.10 1.07
CA ILE A 544 -8.30 6.50 1.05
C ILE A 544 -9.21 5.27 1.15
N LEU A 545 -8.97 4.24 0.35
CA LEU A 545 -9.72 2.98 0.38
C LEU A 545 -9.64 2.31 1.76
N ASN A 546 -8.44 2.22 2.35
CA ASN A 546 -8.24 1.64 3.67
C ASN A 546 -8.98 2.41 4.77
N LEU A 547 -8.99 3.74 4.70
CA LEU A 547 -9.72 4.59 5.65
C LEU A 547 -11.23 4.36 5.52
N LYS A 548 -11.75 4.32 4.29
CA LYS A 548 -13.16 4.04 4.03
C LYS A 548 -13.58 2.64 4.47
N TYR A 549 -12.74 1.63 4.26
CA TYR A 549 -12.98 0.27 4.75
C TYR A 549 -13.09 0.23 6.28
N LYS A 550 -12.34 1.08 6.99
CA LYS A 550 -12.44 1.26 8.45
C LYS A 550 -13.63 2.14 8.88
N GLY A 551 -14.54 2.50 7.96
CA GLY A 551 -15.70 3.35 8.24
C GLY A 551 -15.35 4.82 8.48
N LYS A 552 -14.14 5.27 8.10
CA LYS A 552 -13.75 6.68 8.25
C LYS A 552 -14.27 7.51 7.07
N LYS A 553 -14.75 8.72 7.36
CA LYS A 553 -15.16 9.70 6.36
C LYS A 553 -13.92 10.43 5.85
N VAL A 554 -13.54 10.18 4.61
CA VAL A 554 -12.48 10.91 3.91
C VAL A 554 -13.15 12.03 3.11
N HIS A 555 -12.75 13.27 3.37
CA HIS A 555 -13.21 14.44 2.62
C HIS A 555 -12.40 14.62 1.35
N LYS A 556 -11.07 14.59 1.47
CA LYS A 556 -10.17 14.87 0.35
C LYS A 556 -8.85 14.11 0.47
N GLY A 557 -8.30 13.70 -0.66
CA GLY A 557 -6.87 13.42 -0.81
C GLY A 557 -6.23 14.44 -1.73
N VAL A 558 -5.04 14.96 -1.41
CA VAL A 558 -4.35 15.94 -2.25
C VAL A 558 -2.85 15.63 -2.33
N GLU A 559 -2.30 15.59 -3.54
CA GLU A 559 -0.86 15.50 -3.80
C GLU A 559 -0.32 16.83 -4.33
N GLY A 560 0.94 17.14 -4.02
CA GLY A 560 1.62 18.33 -4.58
C GLY A 560 1.72 18.32 -6.11
N SER A 561 1.59 17.15 -6.74
CA SER A 561 1.44 17.00 -8.20
C SER A 561 0.05 17.34 -8.73
N TYR A 562 -0.83 17.96 -7.95
CA TYR A 562 -2.18 18.39 -8.36
C TYR A 562 -3.17 17.24 -8.67
N HIS A 563 -2.84 16.00 -8.29
CA HIS A 563 -3.84 14.94 -8.20
C HIS A 563 -4.69 15.19 -6.96
N THR A 564 -6.01 15.19 -7.13
CA THR A 564 -6.95 15.41 -6.05
C THR A 564 -8.02 14.32 -6.07
N PHE A 565 -8.29 13.74 -4.91
CA PHE A 565 -9.14 12.56 -4.72
C PHE A 565 -10.32 12.91 -3.81
N ASP A 566 -11.49 12.34 -4.08
CA ASP A 566 -12.67 12.43 -3.23
C ASP A 566 -13.14 11.03 -2.77
N SER A 567 -14.35 10.97 -2.22
CA SER A 567 -15.02 9.74 -1.81
C SER A 567 -15.29 8.72 -2.94
N LYS A 568 -14.99 9.01 -4.22
CA LYS A 568 -15.20 8.09 -5.35
C LYS A 568 -14.00 7.19 -5.65
N ASP A 569 -12.93 7.25 -4.84
CA ASP A 569 -11.78 6.34 -4.85
C ASP A 569 -10.80 6.50 -6.01
N PHE A 570 -10.89 7.60 -6.77
CA PHE A 570 -9.94 8.02 -7.79
C PHE A 570 -9.88 9.53 -7.91
N ASP A 571 -8.79 10.00 -8.48
CA ASP A 571 -8.55 11.36 -8.93
C ASP A 571 -9.25 11.62 -10.26
N ASP A 572 -9.89 12.79 -10.33
CA ASP A 572 -10.71 13.23 -11.46
C ASP A 572 -10.68 14.76 -11.49
N GLY A 573 -9.81 15.34 -12.32
CA GLY A 573 -9.59 16.79 -12.32
C GLY A 573 -10.88 17.57 -12.60
N ILE A 574 -11.75 17.04 -13.47
CA ILE A 574 -13.04 17.66 -13.80
C ILE A 574 -13.94 17.74 -12.57
N ARG A 575 -14.10 16.63 -11.82
CA ARG A 575 -14.91 16.63 -10.60
C ARG A 575 -14.37 17.57 -9.55
N GLN A 576 -13.05 17.60 -9.39
CA GLN A 576 -12.41 18.39 -8.35
C GLN A 576 -12.49 19.89 -8.65
N PHE A 577 -12.37 20.27 -9.92
CA PHE A 577 -12.65 21.62 -10.37
C PHE A 577 -14.13 22.02 -10.17
N LEU A 578 -15.08 21.14 -10.52
CA LEU A 578 -16.50 21.42 -10.26
C LEU A 578 -16.80 21.52 -8.75
N GLU A 579 -16.07 20.80 -7.92
CA GLU A 579 -16.16 20.94 -6.47
C GLU A 579 -15.63 22.29 -6.00
N PHE A 580 -14.51 22.77 -6.56
CA PHE A 580 -14.04 24.14 -6.32
C PHE A 580 -15.08 25.19 -6.69
N CYS A 581 -15.77 25.02 -7.83
CA CYS A 581 -16.84 25.94 -8.23
C CYS A 581 -17.95 26.03 -7.17
N ARG A 582 -18.22 24.96 -6.39
CA ARG A 582 -19.15 25.02 -5.26
C ARG A 582 -18.60 25.81 -4.09
N TYR A 583 -17.31 25.66 -3.79
CA TYR A 583 -16.66 26.42 -2.73
C TYR A 583 -16.73 27.90 -3.04
N TYR A 584 -16.42 28.26 -4.29
CA TYR A 584 -16.52 29.61 -4.79
C TYR A 584 -17.95 30.15 -4.73
N GLY A 585 -18.94 29.37 -5.21
CA GLY A 585 -20.35 29.75 -5.14
C GLY A 585 -20.91 29.89 -3.72
N LYS A 586 -20.33 29.20 -2.73
CA LYS A 586 -20.63 29.41 -1.29
C LYS A 586 -19.94 30.63 -0.68
N GLY A 587 -19.07 31.31 -1.41
CA GLY A 587 -18.35 32.49 -0.92
C GLY A 587 -17.27 32.19 0.11
N ILE A 588 -16.59 31.03 0.01
CA ILE A 588 -15.45 30.72 0.90
C ILE A 588 -14.37 31.78 0.75
N ASP A 589 -13.91 32.36 1.87
CA ASP A 589 -12.90 33.41 1.88
C ASP A 589 -11.49 32.83 1.69
N ILE A 590 -10.89 33.17 0.55
CA ILE A 590 -9.56 32.74 0.16
C ILE A 590 -8.47 33.43 0.99
N GLU A 591 -8.67 34.67 1.43
CA GLU A 591 -7.67 35.33 2.28
C GLU A 591 -7.67 34.73 3.69
N GLU A 592 -8.84 34.36 4.22
CA GLU A 592 -8.92 33.57 5.45
C GLU A 592 -8.23 32.21 5.28
N ALA A 593 -8.46 31.49 4.17
CA ALA A 593 -7.78 30.23 3.88
C ALA A 593 -6.25 30.39 3.89
N LYS A 594 -5.73 31.46 3.28
CA LYS A 594 -4.29 31.79 3.29
C LYS A 594 -3.77 32.07 4.69
N ASN A 595 -4.49 32.88 5.48
CA ASN A 595 -4.13 33.18 6.85
C ASN A 595 -4.09 31.91 7.74
N LEU A 596 -5.00 30.97 7.50
CA LEU A 596 -5.05 29.69 8.22
C LEU A 596 -3.88 28.76 7.91
N ILE A 597 -3.24 28.86 6.73
CA ILE A 597 -2.01 28.13 6.42
C ILE A 597 -0.91 28.56 7.41
N GLY A 598 -0.81 29.86 7.69
CA GLY A 598 0.01 30.39 8.77
C GLY A 598 1.52 30.17 8.60
N CYS A 599 2.00 29.90 7.39
CA CYS A 599 3.41 29.94 7.04
C CYS A 599 3.62 30.21 5.55
N ASP A 600 4.79 30.72 5.20
CA ASP A 600 5.20 30.86 3.81
C ASP A 600 5.68 29.51 3.27
N TYR A 601 5.63 29.36 1.95
CA TYR A 601 6.11 28.17 1.25
C TYR A 601 6.50 28.50 -0.20
N THR A 602 7.31 27.66 -0.82
CA THR A 602 7.58 27.72 -2.27
C THR A 602 6.53 26.91 -3.04
N LEU A 603 6.49 27.01 -4.36
CA LEU A 603 5.91 25.93 -5.17
C LEU A 603 6.85 24.72 -5.15
N GLU A 604 6.36 23.55 -5.56
CA GLU A 604 7.24 22.40 -5.78
C GLU A 604 8.27 22.73 -6.87
N MET A 605 9.54 22.48 -6.57
CA MET A 605 10.66 22.74 -7.46
C MET A 605 11.26 21.42 -7.89
N ARG A 606 11.32 21.20 -9.20
CA ARG A 606 11.89 20.00 -9.79
C ARG A 606 13.27 20.32 -10.34
N VAL A 607 14.31 19.67 -9.82
CA VAL A 607 15.71 19.91 -10.14
C VAL A 607 16.32 18.63 -10.72
N GLU A 608 17.04 18.75 -11.84
CA GLU A 608 17.67 17.59 -12.48
C GLU A 608 18.73 16.97 -11.56
N CYS A 609 18.77 15.64 -11.49
CA CYS A 609 19.68 14.87 -10.65
C CYS A 609 20.20 13.68 -11.44
N LYS A 610 21.47 13.75 -11.85
CA LYS A 610 22.11 12.73 -12.71
C LYS A 610 22.95 11.73 -11.93
N ASP A 611 23.36 12.07 -10.71
CA ASP A 611 24.25 11.26 -9.89
C ASP A 611 23.55 10.78 -8.60
N ASP A 612 23.12 9.52 -8.61
CA ASP A 612 22.46 8.87 -7.48
C ASP A 612 23.38 8.68 -6.27
N GLU A 613 24.69 8.57 -6.47
CA GLU A 613 25.64 8.33 -5.38
C GLU A 613 25.90 9.61 -4.59
N LEU A 614 26.19 10.70 -5.30
CA LEU A 614 26.30 12.03 -4.70
C LEU A 614 24.98 12.44 -4.02
N PHE A 615 23.83 12.14 -4.64
CA PHE A 615 22.54 12.43 -4.03
C PHE A 615 22.27 11.63 -2.73
N ARG A 616 22.72 10.37 -2.65
CA ARG A 616 22.65 9.58 -1.40
C ARG A 616 23.51 10.21 -0.30
N GLU A 617 24.70 10.70 -0.64
CA GLU A 617 25.58 11.36 0.31
C GLU A 617 24.99 12.69 0.81
N VAL A 618 24.43 13.51 -0.09
CA VAL A 618 23.65 14.72 0.26
C VAL A 618 22.53 14.39 1.22
N THR A 619 21.73 13.37 0.91
CA THR A 619 20.61 12.93 1.74
C THR A 619 21.08 12.57 3.15
N ARG A 620 22.17 11.82 3.27
CA ARG A 620 22.75 11.44 4.56
C ARG A 620 23.17 12.67 5.37
N LYS A 621 23.87 13.63 4.74
CA LYS A 621 24.36 14.84 5.41
C LYS A 621 23.23 15.75 5.89
N LEU A 622 22.19 15.93 5.08
CA LEU A 622 21.01 16.68 5.49
C LEU A 622 20.29 16.00 6.67
N VAL A 623 20.13 14.68 6.64
CA VAL A 623 19.53 13.94 7.75
C VAL A 623 20.36 14.06 9.03
N GLU A 624 21.70 13.95 8.94
CA GLU A 624 22.61 14.12 10.09
C GLU A 624 22.56 15.53 10.70
N LEU A 625 22.43 16.56 9.87
CA LEU A 625 22.30 17.95 10.30
C LEU A 625 20.97 18.15 11.05
N TYR A 626 19.85 17.83 10.40
CA TYR A 626 18.53 18.21 10.91
C TYR A 626 18.00 17.31 12.03
N LYS A 627 18.42 16.03 12.11
CA LYS A 627 18.02 15.14 13.22
C LYS A 627 18.43 15.66 14.60
N LYS A 628 19.40 16.57 14.67
CA LYS A 628 19.84 17.20 15.92
C LYS A 628 18.93 18.34 16.37
N GLU A 629 18.15 18.91 15.45
CA GLU A 629 17.45 20.19 15.64
C GLU A 629 15.93 20.06 15.48
N LYS A 630 15.47 19.18 14.60
CA LYS A 630 14.07 19.08 14.17
C LYS A 630 13.65 17.61 14.01
N ASP A 631 12.34 17.41 13.95
CA ASP A 631 11.75 16.13 13.57
C ASP A 631 11.97 15.89 12.07
N VAL A 632 12.54 14.72 11.74
CA VAL A 632 12.92 14.34 10.37
C VAL A 632 12.26 13.02 10.00
N ASP A 633 11.38 13.06 9.02
CA ASP A 633 10.77 11.88 8.40
C ASP A 633 11.54 11.50 7.13
N THR A 634 12.03 10.26 7.08
CA THR A 634 12.75 9.71 5.92
C THR A 634 11.99 8.58 5.21
N SER A 635 10.69 8.48 5.42
CA SER A 635 9.83 7.45 4.81
C SER A 635 9.63 7.67 3.31
N ASP A 636 9.72 8.91 2.84
CA ASP A 636 9.62 9.30 1.43
C ASP A 636 10.50 10.52 1.12
N GLY A 637 11.80 10.29 0.98
CA GLY A 637 12.80 11.35 0.83
C GLY A 637 13.31 11.85 2.19
N VAL A 638 13.55 13.15 2.30
CA VAL A 638 13.87 13.84 3.55
C VAL A 638 12.82 14.91 3.77
N TRP A 639 12.05 14.75 4.82
CA TRP A 639 11.08 15.74 5.25
C TRP A 639 11.46 16.25 6.62
N VAL A 640 11.78 17.54 6.68
CA VAL A 640 12.03 18.26 7.92
C VAL A 640 10.80 19.11 8.23
N ARG A 641 10.22 18.90 9.42
CA ARG A 641 9.01 19.62 9.85
C ARG A 641 9.26 21.14 9.93
N ASP A 642 8.33 21.94 9.41
CA ASP A 642 8.40 23.41 9.36
C ASP A 642 9.75 23.90 8.79
N SER A 643 10.18 23.31 7.67
CA SER A 643 11.46 23.60 7.00
C SER A 643 11.44 23.24 5.51
N PHE A 644 11.63 21.97 5.14
CA PHE A 644 11.63 21.56 3.75
C PHE A 644 11.26 20.09 3.53
N VAL A 645 10.93 19.78 2.28
CA VAL A 645 10.77 18.43 1.75
C VAL A 645 11.71 18.27 0.56
N MET A 646 12.47 17.19 0.53
CA MET A 646 13.34 16.80 -0.58
C MET A 646 13.08 15.34 -0.94
N ARG A 647 12.72 15.06 -2.19
CA ARG A 647 12.36 13.70 -2.62
C ARG A 647 12.86 13.42 -4.03
N GLN A 648 13.63 12.34 -4.19
CA GLN A 648 14.00 11.85 -5.53
C GLN A 648 12.78 11.23 -6.22
N SER A 649 12.57 11.57 -7.49
CA SER A 649 11.56 10.92 -8.32
C SER A 649 11.94 9.46 -8.55
N SER A 650 10.95 8.57 -8.45
CA SER A 650 11.15 7.15 -8.75
C SER A 650 11.03 6.84 -10.25
N ARG A 651 10.80 7.86 -11.09
CA ARG A 651 10.43 7.72 -12.51
C ARG A 651 11.29 8.56 -13.44
N GLU A 652 11.90 9.62 -12.91
CA GLU A 652 12.65 10.62 -13.66
C GLU A 652 13.94 10.95 -12.90
N ASN A 653 14.96 11.43 -13.61
CA ASN A 653 16.25 11.84 -13.04
C ASN A 653 16.13 13.24 -12.42
N VAL A 654 15.25 13.36 -11.44
CA VAL A 654 14.84 14.64 -10.85
C VAL A 654 14.68 14.48 -9.34
N VAL A 655 15.03 15.52 -8.59
CA VAL A 655 14.71 15.69 -7.17
C VAL A 655 13.73 16.84 -7.03
N SER A 656 12.64 16.57 -6.32
CA SER A 656 11.64 17.56 -5.96
C SER A 656 11.99 18.19 -4.61
N PHE A 657 11.91 19.52 -4.54
CA PHE A 657 12.10 20.32 -3.34
C PHE A 657 10.87 21.17 -3.04
N LEU A 658 10.56 21.35 -1.77
CA LEU A 658 9.59 22.33 -1.27
C LEU A 658 10.18 22.93 0.01
N PHE A 659 10.25 24.25 0.11
CA PHE A 659 10.63 24.94 1.33
C PHE A 659 9.40 25.63 1.93
N TYR A 660 9.23 25.53 3.25
CA TYR A 660 8.08 26.08 3.95
C TYR A 660 8.40 26.35 5.42
N GLY A 661 7.75 27.33 6.02
CA GLY A 661 8.01 27.74 7.39
C GLY A 661 8.05 29.26 7.52
N GLU A 662 8.89 29.76 8.43
CA GLU A 662 9.04 31.19 8.66
C GLU A 662 9.83 31.89 7.55
N ASP A 663 10.93 31.28 7.07
CA ASP A 663 11.78 31.85 6.02
C ASP A 663 12.26 30.74 5.04
N PRO A 664 11.47 30.45 3.99
CA PRO A 664 11.82 29.45 3.00
C PRO A 664 13.13 29.73 2.25
N ARG A 665 13.54 30.99 2.09
CA ARG A 665 14.78 31.36 1.39
C ARG A 665 15.99 31.01 2.22
N LYS A 666 15.99 31.38 3.49
CA LYS A 666 17.07 31.03 4.41
C LYS A 666 17.22 29.51 4.58
N GLU A 667 16.09 28.78 4.66
CA GLU A 667 16.14 27.32 4.72
C GLU A 667 16.68 26.71 3.41
N MET A 668 16.35 27.28 2.24
CA MET A 668 16.94 26.88 0.96
C MET A 668 18.45 27.11 0.92
N GLU A 669 18.93 28.29 1.30
CA GLU A 669 20.36 28.62 1.36
C GLU A 669 21.11 27.64 2.26
N ARG A 670 20.54 27.32 3.42
CA ARG A 670 21.09 26.33 4.35
C ARG A 670 21.18 24.94 3.73
N VAL A 671 20.16 24.50 2.99
CA VAL A 671 20.19 23.21 2.28
C VAL A 671 21.20 23.24 1.12
N ARG A 672 21.23 24.31 0.33
CA ARG A 672 22.20 24.53 -0.75
C ARG A 672 23.63 24.44 -0.23
N ASP A 673 23.96 25.07 0.89
CA ASP A 673 25.31 25.09 1.44
C ASP A 673 25.80 23.72 1.91
N VAL A 674 24.88 22.82 2.29
CA VAL A 674 25.20 21.41 2.55
C VAL A 674 25.43 20.64 1.25
N ILE A 675 24.65 20.93 0.20
CA ILE A 675 24.75 20.27 -1.10
C ILE A 675 26.03 20.68 -1.83
N LEU A 676 26.38 21.97 -1.79
CA LEU A 676 27.44 22.60 -2.59
C LEU A 676 28.79 21.87 -2.56
N PRO A 677 29.37 21.49 -1.40
CA PRO A 677 30.66 20.79 -1.37
C PRO A 677 30.59 19.31 -1.84
N ILE A 678 29.39 18.72 -1.96
CA ILE A 678 29.19 17.31 -2.32
C ILE A 678 28.76 17.18 -3.78
N TYR A 679 27.81 18.01 -4.19
CA TYR A 679 27.19 18.00 -5.52
C TYR A 679 26.96 19.45 -6.01
N PRO A 680 28.02 20.16 -6.43
CA PRO A 680 27.95 21.58 -6.77
C PRO A 680 26.87 21.94 -7.80
N GLN A 681 26.77 21.14 -8.87
CA GLN A 681 25.78 21.34 -9.92
C GLN A 681 24.34 21.31 -9.38
N LEU A 682 24.01 20.37 -8.49
CA LEU A 682 22.68 20.27 -7.90
C LEU A 682 22.37 21.48 -7.01
N ALA A 683 23.37 22.02 -6.31
CA ALA A 683 23.21 23.21 -5.48
C ALA A 683 22.92 24.46 -6.33
N GLU A 684 23.68 24.66 -7.42
CA GLU A 684 23.48 25.77 -8.35
C GLU A 684 22.11 25.68 -9.04
N ASP A 685 21.72 24.48 -9.49
CA ASP A 685 20.43 24.26 -10.14
C ASP A 685 19.26 24.44 -9.16
N LEU A 686 19.42 24.04 -7.89
CA LEU A 686 18.46 24.29 -6.82
C LEU A 686 18.23 25.78 -6.60
N GLU A 687 19.31 26.56 -6.43
CA GLU A 687 19.21 28.00 -6.19
C GLU A 687 18.60 28.72 -7.40
N ARG A 688 19.03 28.38 -8.62
CA ARG A 688 18.45 28.92 -9.86
C ARG A 688 16.96 28.62 -9.93
N ARG A 689 16.54 27.38 -9.66
CA ARG A 689 15.12 26.99 -9.71
C ARG A 689 14.32 27.67 -8.59
N PHE A 690 14.89 27.85 -7.40
CA PHE A 690 14.25 28.60 -6.31
C PHE A 690 13.92 30.03 -6.73
N ASN A 691 14.88 30.75 -7.29
CA ASN A 691 14.68 32.14 -7.71
C ASN A 691 13.57 32.26 -8.78
N ILE A 692 13.53 31.33 -9.75
CA ILE A 692 12.50 31.28 -10.78
C ILE A 692 11.12 31.02 -10.15
N MET A 693 11.02 29.97 -9.31
CA MET A 693 9.74 29.53 -8.75
C MET A 693 9.20 30.52 -7.71
N GLU A 694 10.06 31.22 -6.98
CA GLU A 694 9.65 32.29 -6.06
C GLU A 694 9.05 33.48 -6.83
N GLY A 695 9.69 33.89 -7.93
CA GLY A 695 9.16 34.93 -8.82
C GLY A 695 7.80 34.54 -9.40
N GLN A 696 7.70 33.32 -9.94
CA GLN A 696 6.46 32.78 -10.50
C GLN A 696 5.36 32.63 -9.44
N LYS A 697 5.68 32.18 -8.23
CA LYS A 697 4.69 32.11 -7.15
C LYS A 697 4.12 33.49 -6.84
N LYS A 698 4.98 34.50 -6.67
CA LYS A 698 4.54 35.88 -6.38
C LYS A 698 3.67 36.47 -7.49
N GLU A 699 4.05 36.24 -8.74
CA GLU A 699 3.35 36.78 -9.91
C GLU A 699 2.05 36.03 -10.22
N LEU A 700 2.11 34.70 -10.26
CA LEU A 700 1.08 33.85 -10.87
C LEU A 700 0.20 33.13 -9.87
N TYR A 701 0.55 33.04 -8.57
CA TYR A 701 -0.22 32.28 -7.58
C TYR A 701 -0.74 33.16 -6.44
N TRP A 702 -1.86 32.75 -5.85
CA TRP A 702 -2.55 33.44 -4.75
C TRP A 702 -1.86 33.37 -3.40
#